data_AF-A0A964R1Z6-F1
#
_entry.id   AF-A0A964R1Z6-F1
#
_cell.length_a   1.000
_cell.length_b   1.000
_cell.length_c   1.000
_cell.angle_alpha   90.00
_cell.angle_beta   90.00
_cell.angle_gamma   90.00
#
_symmetry.space_group_name_H-M   'P 1'
#
loop_
_entity.id
_entity.type
_entity.pdbx_description
1 polymer ?
#
loop_
_entity_poly.entity_id
_entity_poly.type
_entity_poly.pdbx_seq_one_letter_code
_entity_poly.pdbx_strand_id
1 'polypeptide(L)'
;MKSFRFPVLALVFAAMTLNAAVETITNRFSFSGPEIFPIDPAIGLLHAADLDGDGLNDLVVVNNARSKISLLYNQTGKTNRTVAAKPVFKRELNELPPDSRFRIESIASEKRIAAMVVTDLNGDGRPDIAYYGEPKELVVIYNEGTNGWSAPKRWPIEDGQLTANALAAGDLNGDQRPDLVLLAENHVYFIAQKADHTFVEPVKIPLSSAVKSVQVLDVDGDGRSDLLLVNWESATPFRFRLQDASGQLGPENYFTLSPIRSYCAENLEPNGKTLVVTIAQNSGRAQISEFKRKPAEPLAGAFRQGQLQVLPLNKTDKARRGLLWADVNRDGRSDLLVAEPESGQISVYLQKSDGSLASGKTFSTLAGVSDLAVADWDGDGNPEIFIFSAPAAQGGEQQIGVTRFDDKGRLPFPTLIPLDGKPLAMAVGALSPGAKPSLAVIVESADGKRSLVTRTADGKSKTQKLSDNFKANPATLAIHDVNQDGLPDLIVLIPYEKIKVLLQVAGKDFDEQDVAPPGGSDIAQPWFSAADVDGDGKPELLLAQKNFLRAVVLKPETSAPNSTNKSGFVFQVKDQINGAASNSRLVAAAAVPNWTNAVASLFLLDAERKALTLCERDPAGVWQVVRNLPLPVAEFANLSPVAMGDTKANSVAFLGLNSVAWMPLAGDVWEFTTLDGYETPIKDGFLGDVNAGDLDNDGRKDLLFTETSKNYLDLVIFDAQHKLVPADRWQVFEQKSFRGRGGESAEPREAVVADVTGDGKNDLIVVVHDRILVYPQE
;
A
#
# COMPACT_ATOMS: atom_id res chain seq x y z
N MET A 1 -46.53 59.10 43.26
CA MET A 1 -46.75 57.86 44.04
C MET A 1 -45.44 57.57 44.78
N LYS A 2 -45.31 57.96 46.06
CA LYS A 2 -45.20 57.04 47.23
C LYS A 2 -44.35 55.80 46.88
N SER A 3 -43.03 55.73 47.11
CA SER A 3 -42.25 55.68 48.37
C SER A 3 -42.61 54.51 49.31
N PHE A 4 -41.55 53.98 49.96
CA PHE A 4 -41.40 52.86 50.92
C PHE A 4 -40.85 51.55 50.30
N ARG A 5 -39.55 51.20 50.49
CA ARG A 5 -38.83 50.66 51.69
C ARG A 5 -38.90 49.11 51.69
N PHE A 6 -37.90 48.27 52.00
CA PHE A 6 -36.62 48.33 52.76
C PHE A 6 -35.69 47.17 52.29
N PRO A 7 -34.43 47.09 52.77
CA PRO A 7 -33.33 46.21 52.36
C PRO A 7 -33.10 45.00 53.29
N VAL A 8 -32.22 44.11 52.81
CA VAL A 8 -31.27 43.20 53.49
C VAL A 8 -31.67 42.56 54.83
N LEU A 9 -31.74 41.23 54.82
CA LEU A 9 -31.37 40.38 55.96
C LEU A 9 -30.55 39.18 55.46
N ALA A 10 -29.40 38.96 56.08
CA ALA A 10 -28.52 37.83 55.86
C ALA A 10 -29.16 36.53 56.35
N LEU A 11 -28.94 35.42 55.63
CA LEU A 11 -29.00 34.09 56.21
C LEU A 11 -27.80 33.27 55.73
N VAL A 12 -26.99 32.88 56.71
CA VAL A 12 -25.98 31.83 56.66
C VAL A 12 -26.66 30.53 56.26
N PHE A 13 -26.16 29.86 55.22
CA PHE A 13 -26.41 28.43 55.04
C PHE A 13 -25.09 27.68 54.97
N ALA A 14 -24.95 26.77 55.94
CA ALA A 14 -23.82 25.90 56.14
C ALA A 14 -23.59 25.00 54.92
N ALA A 15 -22.32 24.75 54.63
CA ALA A 15 -21.87 23.76 53.69
C ALA A 15 -22.42 22.37 54.10
N MET A 16 -23.35 21.83 53.32
CA MET A 16 -23.54 20.39 53.20
C MET A 16 -22.63 19.92 52.08
N THR A 17 -21.50 19.32 52.46
CA THR A 17 -20.72 18.44 51.61
C THR A 17 -21.61 17.27 51.19
N LEU A 18 -22.20 17.32 50.00
CA LEU A 18 -22.61 16.11 49.32
C LEU A 18 -21.32 15.42 48.85
N ASN A 19 -20.85 14.46 49.66
CA ASN A 19 -20.04 13.37 49.16
C ASN A 19 -20.88 12.66 48.09
N ALA A 20 -20.68 13.02 46.82
CA ALA A 20 -20.99 12.11 45.73
C ALA A 20 -20.09 10.90 45.93
N ALA A 21 -20.68 9.77 46.31
CA ALA A 21 -20.00 8.51 46.42
C ALA A 21 -19.36 8.19 45.07
N VAL A 22 -18.07 7.89 45.08
CA VAL A 22 -17.41 7.17 43.99
C VAL A 22 -18.08 5.80 43.95
N GLU A 23 -19.00 5.59 43.01
CA GLU A 23 -19.38 4.23 42.63
C GLU A 23 -18.11 3.53 42.16
N THR A 24 -17.74 2.46 42.84
CA THR A 24 -16.70 1.55 42.38
C THR A 24 -17.06 1.05 40.99
N ILE A 25 -16.19 1.32 40.01
CA ILE A 25 -16.31 1.00 38.56
C ILE A 25 -16.57 -0.51 38.30
N THR A 26 -16.42 -1.37 39.30
CA THR A 26 -16.52 -2.83 39.22
C THR A 26 -17.93 -3.41 39.07
N ASN A 27 -19.00 -2.59 39.03
CA ASN A 27 -20.39 -3.07 39.04
C ASN A 27 -21.17 -2.79 37.74
N ARG A 28 -20.49 -2.41 36.65
CA ARG A 28 -21.16 -2.10 35.36
C ARG A 28 -21.62 -3.31 34.57
N PHE A 29 -20.94 -4.45 34.71
CA PHE A 29 -21.26 -5.67 33.99
C PHE A 29 -21.81 -6.72 34.94
N SER A 30 -22.92 -7.32 34.58
CA SER A 30 -23.49 -8.47 35.27
C SER A 30 -24.00 -9.45 34.22
N PHE A 31 -23.59 -10.71 34.34
CA PHE A 31 -23.98 -11.78 33.44
C PHE A 31 -24.70 -12.87 34.22
N SER A 32 -25.81 -13.37 33.71
CA SER A 32 -26.59 -14.44 34.35
C SER A 32 -25.93 -15.84 34.30
N GLY A 33 -24.71 -15.92 33.76
CA GLY A 33 -23.96 -17.15 33.48
C GLY A 33 -24.17 -17.66 32.05
N PRO A 34 -23.29 -18.54 31.53
CA PRO A 34 -23.33 -18.92 30.13
C PRO A 34 -24.45 -19.91 29.82
N GLU A 35 -25.30 -19.56 28.86
CA GLU A 35 -26.08 -20.52 28.11
C GLU A 35 -25.18 -21.27 27.13
N ILE A 36 -25.30 -22.59 27.09
CA ILE A 36 -24.37 -23.45 26.36
C ILE A 36 -25.10 -24.12 25.20
N PHE A 37 -24.62 -23.89 23.98
CA PHE A 37 -25.16 -24.46 22.76
C PHE A 37 -24.11 -25.37 22.10
N PRO A 38 -24.22 -26.71 22.24
CA PRO A 38 -23.37 -27.65 21.53
C PRO A 38 -23.67 -27.62 20.03
N ILE A 39 -22.65 -27.41 19.20
CA ILE A 39 -22.79 -27.32 17.73
C ILE A 39 -22.05 -28.47 17.05
N ASP A 40 -20.74 -28.33 16.87
CA ASP A 40 -19.82 -29.36 16.34
C ASP A 40 -18.38 -28.86 16.55
N PRO A 41 -17.38 -29.75 16.52
CA PRO A 41 -15.97 -29.34 16.53
C PRO A 41 -15.60 -28.47 15.32
N ALA A 42 -14.60 -27.61 15.50
CA ALA A 42 -14.04 -26.75 14.45
C ALA A 42 -15.05 -25.78 13.80
N ILE A 43 -16.05 -25.35 14.57
CA ILE A 43 -16.81 -24.13 14.24
C ILE A 43 -15.93 -22.88 14.37
N GLY A 44 -16.23 -21.85 13.61
CA GLY A 44 -15.57 -20.53 13.65
C GLY A 44 -16.23 -19.55 12.69
N LEU A 45 -15.60 -18.40 12.48
CA LEU A 45 -16.18 -17.27 11.73
C LEU A 45 -17.57 -16.91 12.28
N LEU A 46 -17.64 -16.64 13.58
CA LEU A 46 -18.86 -16.22 14.27
C LEU A 46 -19.27 -14.82 13.84
N HIS A 47 -20.52 -14.67 13.41
CA HIS A 47 -21.17 -13.37 13.15
C HIS A 47 -22.55 -13.33 13.82
N ALA A 48 -22.99 -12.13 14.16
CA ALA A 48 -24.36 -11.86 14.62
C ALA A 48 -25.05 -10.92 13.63
N ALA A 49 -26.27 -11.26 13.22
CA ALA A 49 -27.09 -10.44 12.32
C ALA A 49 -28.56 -10.90 12.38
N ASP A 50 -29.52 -10.00 12.13
CA ASP A 50 -30.94 -10.34 11.99
C ASP A 50 -31.21 -10.92 10.59
N LEU A 51 -31.16 -12.25 10.44
CA LEU A 51 -31.25 -12.92 9.15
C LEU A 51 -32.71 -13.04 8.67
N ASP A 52 -33.66 -13.27 9.57
CA ASP A 52 -35.05 -13.46 9.19
C ASP A 52 -35.89 -12.16 9.19
N GLY A 53 -35.32 -11.07 9.73
CA GLY A 53 -35.92 -9.74 9.77
C GLY A 53 -36.93 -9.58 10.90
N ASP A 54 -36.82 -10.36 11.97
CA ASP A 54 -37.74 -10.31 13.12
C ASP A 54 -37.33 -9.28 14.18
N GLY A 55 -36.17 -8.65 14.00
CA GLY A 55 -35.59 -7.64 14.88
C GLY A 55 -34.70 -8.20 15.99
N LEU A 56 -34.48 -9.52 16.04
CA LEU A 56 -33.54 -10.17 16.96
C LEU A 56 -32.28 -10.58 16.21
N ASN A 57 -31.11 -10.49 16.86
CA ASN A 57 -29.89 -11.00 16.23
C ASN A 57 -29.85 -12.53 16.27
N ASP A 58 -29.62 -13.12 15.10
CA ASP A 58 -29.27 -14.52 14.91
C ASP A 58 -27.75 -14.70 14.95
N LEU A 59 -27.29 -15.96 15.03
CA LEU A 59 -25.87 -16.28 14.92
C LEU A 59 -25.58 -17.09 13.66
N VAL A 60 -24.48 -16.76 12.99
CA VAL A 60 -23.94 -17.50 11.84
C VAL A 60 -22.57 -18.04 12.23
N VAL A 61 -22.34 -19.33 12.02
CA VAL A 61 -21.02 -19.96 12.19
C VAL A 61 -20.69 -20.91 11.04
N VAL A 62 -19.45 -20.86 10.58
CA VAL A 62 -18.91 -21.85 9.64
C VAL A 62 -18.61 -23.15 10.38
N ASN A 63 -19.10 -24.27 9.85
CA ASN A 63 -18.87 -25.61 10.37
C ASN A 63 -18.17 -26.47 9.31
N ASN A 64 -16.85 -26.29 9.23
CA ASN A 64 -16.01 -26.98 8.26
C ASN A 64 -15.95 -28.50 8.48
N ALA A 65 -16.13 -28.97 9.71
CA ALA A 65 -16.19 -30.41 10.02
C ALA A 65 -17.40 -31.10 9.36
N ARG A 66 -18.48 -30.36 9.12
CA ARG A 66 -19.70 -30.85 8.47
C ARG A 66 -19.93 -30.30 7.06
N SER A 67 -19.03 -29.47 6.54
CA SER A 67 -19.19 -28.80 5.24
C SER A 67 -20.54 -28.07 5.15
N LYS A 68 -20.79 -27.18 6.13
CA LYS A 68 -21.99 -26.36 6.17
C LYS A 68 -21.74 -25.03 6.87
N ILE A 69 -22.58 -24.05 6.59
CA ILE A 69 -22.76 -22.85 7.41
C ILE A 69 -23.96 -23.13 8.32
N SER A 70 -23.79 -23.01 9.64
CA SER A 70 -24.87 -23.22 10.60
C SER A 70 -25.48 -21.87 10.95
N LEU A 71 -26.80 -21.78 10.83
CA LEU A 71 -27.60 -20.59 11.12
C LEU A 71 -28.39 -20.87 12.40
N LEU A 72 -28.16 -20.09 13.44
CA LEU A 72 -28.83 -20.19 14.72
C LEU A 72 -29.86 -19.07 14.80
N TYR A 73 -31.08 -19.35 14.31
CA TYR A 73 -32.17 -18.40 14.34
C TYR A 73 -32.68 -18.21 15.77
N ASN A 74 -32.71 -16.97 16.22
CA ASN A 74 -33.14 -16.55 17.54
C ASN A 74 -34.65 -16.71 17.69
N GLN A 75 -35.09 -17.35 18.77
CA GLN A 75 -36.50 -17.65 19.03
C GLN A 75 -37.05 -16.94 20.26
N THR A 76 -36.25 -16.12 20.95
CA THR A 76 -36.71 -15.37 22.12
C THR A 76 -37.58 -14.18 21.71
N GLY A 77 -38.87 -14.45 21.48
CA GLY A 77 -39.88 -13.39 21.41
C GLY A 77 -40.93 -13.54 20.31
N LYS A 78 -40.60 -14.05 19.11
CA LYS A 78 -41.51 -13.93 17.94
C LYS A 78 -41.38 -14.89 16.75
N THR A 79 -40.71 -16.06 16.80
CA THR A 79 -40.53 -16.79 15.53
C THR A 79 -41.80 -17.42 14.93
N ASN A 80 -41.93 -17.24 13.60
CA ASN A 80 -42.92 -17.85 12.71
C ASN A 80 -42.96 -19.39 12.85
N ARG A 81 -43.79 -19.88 13.78
CA ARG A 81 -44.14 -21.30 13.87
C ARG A 81 -45.08 -21.70 12.74
N THR A 82 -44.60 -22.51 11.79
CA THR A 82 -45.48 -23.42 11.02
C THR A 82 -44.97 -24.85 10.99
N VAL A 83 -44.40 -25.37 12.09
CA VAL A 83 -44.36 -26.83 12.29
C VAL A 83 -44.63 -27.15 13.75
N ALA A 84 -45.75 -27.82 14.02
CA ALA A 84 -46.03 -28.41 15.33
C ALA A 84 -44.90 -29.38 15.68
N ALA A 85 -44.29 -29.21 16.85
CA ALA A 85 -43.19 -30.05 17.32
C ALA A 85 -43.60 -31.53 17.27
N LYS A 86 -42.91 -32.33 16.44
CA LYS A 86 -43.06 -33.79 16.45
C LYS A 86 -42.43 -34.32 17.74
N PRO A 87 -43.07 -35.28 18.45
CA PRO A 87 -42.47 -35.88 19.63
C PRO A 87 -41.21 -36.68 19.23
N VAL A 88 -40.05 -36.25 19.70
CA VAL A 88 -38.76 -36.90 19.40
C VAL A 88 -38.42 -37.92 20.51
N PHE A 89 -38.28 -39.19 20.14
CA PHE A 89 -37.98 -40.30 21.07
C PHE A 89 -36.48 -40.59 21.25
N LYS A 90 -35.59 -39.89 20.53
CA LYS A 90 -34.13 -39.91 20.69
C LYS A 90 -33.54 -38.65 20.06
N ARG A 91 -32.93 -37.76 20.85
CA ARG A 91 -32.18 -36.60 20.36
C ARG A 91 -30.81 -37.01 19.84
N GLU A 92 -30.36 -36.41 18.75
CA GLU A 92 -28.95 -36.50 18.33
C GLU A 92 -28.05 -35.71 19.31
N LEU A 93 -26.75 -36.00 19.32
CA LEU A 93 -25.79 -35.46 20.31
C LEU A 93 -25.73 -33.91 20.32
N ASN A 94 -26.08 -33.26 19.20
CA ASN A 94 -26.02 -31.81 19.00
C ASN A 94 -27.38 -31.20 18.57
N GLU A 95 -28.49 -31.92 18.79
CA GLU A 95 -29.83 -31.40 18.53
C GLU A 95 -30.29 -30.56 19.72
N LEU A 96 -30.48 -29.25 19.50
CA LEU A 96 -30.94 -28.35 20.55
C LEU A 96 -32.40 -28.65 20.96
N PRO A 97 -32.77 -28.39 22.22
CA PRO A 97 -34.15 -28.50 22.66
C PRO A 97 -35.12 -27.62 21.85
N PRO A 98 -36.39 -28.04 21.63
CA PRO A 98 -37.40 -27.21 20.95
C PRO A 98 -37.73 -25.89 21.65
N ASP A 99 -37.40 -25.79 22.93
CA ASP A 99 -37.51 -24.62 23.81
C ASP A 99 -36.17 -23.88 23.99
N SER A 100 -35.14 -24.26 23.24
CA SER A 100 -33.87 -23.54 23.20
C SER A 100 -34.04 -22.14 22.62
N ARG A 101 -33.16 -21.21 23.00
CA ARG A 101 -33.10 -19.86 22.43
C ARG A 101 -32.94 -19.89 20.92
N PHE A 102 -32.13 -20.81 20.41
CA PHE A 102 -31.83 -20.89 18.99
C PHE A 102 -32.40 -22.16 18.36
N ARG A 103 -32.88 -22.00 17.11
CA ARG A 103 -33.14 -23.10 16.19
C ARG A 103 -32.03 -23.14 15.15
N ILE A 104 -31.41 -24.31 15.01
CA ILE A 104 -30.33 -24.51 14.04
C ILE A 104 -30.93 -24.90 12.68
N GLU A 105 -30.61 -24.11 11.66
CA GLU A 105 -30.66 -24.51 10.25
C GLU A 105 -29.25 -24.50 9.66
N SER A 106 -29.12 -24.90 8.40
CA SER A 106 -27.82 -24.88 7.74
C SER A 106 -27.90 -24.73 6.24
N ILE A 107 -26.93 -24.00 5.70
CA ILE A 107 -26.64 -23.94 4.27
C ILE A 107 -25.51 -24.94 4.00
N ALA A 108 -25.71 -25.85 3.04
CA ALA A 108 -24.65 -26.77 2.65
C ALA A 108 -23.49 -25.98 2.02
N SER A 109 -22.26 -26.21 2.49
CA SER A 109 -21.06 -25.76 1.81
C SER A 109 -20.40 -26.96 1.15
N GLU A 110 -19.94 -26.85 -0.09
CA GLU A 110 -19.39 -28.02 -0.78
C GLU A 110 -18.01 -28.42 -0.24
N LYS A 111 -17.25 -27.48 0.34
CA LYS A 111 -16.02 -27.74 1.11
C LYS A 111 -15.76 -26.67 2.20
N ARG A 112 -14.50 -26.62 2.66
CA ARG A 112 -13.93 -25.77 3.70
C ARG A 112 -14.05 -24.28 3.35
N ILE A 113 -14.68 -23.51 4.20
CA ILE A 113 -14.71 -22.05 4.16
C ILE A 113 -13.55 -21.50 5.00
N ALA A 114 -12.84 -20.51 4.47
CA ALA A 114 -11.68 -19.89 5.10
C ALA A 114 -11.96 -18.47 5.59
N ALA A 115 -12.82 -17.71 4.90
CA ALA A 115 -13.25 -16.36 5.27
C ALA A 115 -14.75 -16.20 4.96
N MET A 116 -15.46 -15.37 5.72
CA MET A 116 -16.89 -15.10 5.54
C MET A 116 -17.21 -13.66 5.96
N VAL A 117 -18.18 -13.06 5.29
CA VAL A 117 -18.80 -11.79 5.68
C VAL A 117 -20.32 -11.96 5.63
N VAL A 118 -21.01 -11.31 6.56
CA VAL A 118 -22.47 -11.29 6.68
C VAL A 118 -22.91 -9.83 6.68
N THR A 119 -23.57 -9.40 5.61
CA THR A 119 -24.06 -8.02 5.44
C THR A 119 -25.04 -7.97 4.28
N ASP A 120 -25.85 -6.92 4.16
CA ASP A 120 -26.73 -6.71 3.01
C ASP A 120 -25.89 -6.45 1.75
N LEU A 121 -25.87 -7.40 0.81
CA LEU A 121 -25.07 -7.36 -0.42
C LEU A 121 -25.93 -7.13 -1.67
N ASN A 122 -27.21 -6.82 -1.51
CA ASN A 122 -28.14 -6.56 -2.61
C ASN A 122 -29.08 -5.35 -2.38
N GLY A 123 -28.99 -4.67 -1.24
CA GLY A 123 -29.78 -3.50 -0.87
C GLY A 123 -31.22 -3.79 -0.47
N ASP A 124 -31.59 -5.03 -0.15
CA ASP A 124 -32.96 -5.41 0.24
C ASP A 124 -33.25 -5.27 1.74
N GLY A 125 -32.23 -4.89 2.53
CA GLY A 125 -32.30 -4.72 3.98
C GLY A 125 -32.16 -6.02 4.78
N ARG A 126 -31.89 -7.17 4.13
CA ARG A 126 -31.60 -8.44 4.78
C ARG A 126 -30.11 -8.75 4.67
N PRO A 127 -29.47 -9.28 5.73
CA PRO A 127 -28.09 -9.73 5.64
C PRO A 127 -27.97 -10.95 4.71
N ASP A 128 -27.05 -10.83 3.77
CA ASP A 128 -26.59 -11.87 2.85
C ASP A 128 -25.27 -12.50 3.34
N ILE A 129 -24.85 -13.58 2.69
CA ILE A 129 -23.60 -14.26 3.01
C ILE A 129 -22.67 -14.23 1.80
N ALA A 130 -21.44 -13.76 1.99
CA ALA A 130 -20.33 -14.01 1.08
C ALA A 130 -19.21 -14.76 1.80
N TYR A 131 -18.63 -15.76 1.16
CA TYR A 131 -17.52 -16.52 1.74
C TYR A 131 -16.51 -16.94 0.69
N TYR A 132 -15.27 -17.12 1.14
CA TYR A 132 -14.18 -17.65 0.33
C TYR A 132 -13.64 -18.94 0.94
N GLY A 133 -13.45 -19.98 0.13
CA GLY A 133 -13.12 -21.31 0.61
C GLY A 133 -12.52 -22.22 -0.47
N GLU A 134 -12.38 -23.50 -0.15
CA GLU A 134 -12.02 -24.56 -1.10
C GLU A 134 -13.28 -25.10 -1.80
N PRO A 135 -13.22 -25.56 -3.08
CA PRO A 135 -12.18 -25.19 -4.03
C PRO A 135 -12.07 -23.66 -4.10
N LYS A 136 -10.87 -23.11 -4.27
CA LYS A 136 -10.58 -21.66 -4.21
C LYS A 136 -11.54 -20.79 -5.02
N GLU A 137 -12.63 -20.38 -4.38
CA GLU A 137 -13.75 -19.67 -4.99
C GLU A 137 -14.38 -18.71 -3.98
N LEU A 138 -14.77 -17.53 -4.48
CA LEU A 138 -15.64 -16.60 -3.77
C LEU A 138 -17.09 -16.97 -4.10
N VAL A 139 -17.91 -17.18 -3.07
CA VAL A 139 -19.33 -17.51 -3.19
C VAL A 139 -20.15 -16.41 -2.53
N VAL A 140 -21.20 -15.96 -3.22
CA VAL A 140 -22.22 -15.05 -2.67
C VAL A 140 -23.57 -15.76 -2.72
N ILE A 141 -24.29 -15.70 -1.61
CA ILE A 141 -25.63 -16.27 -1.44
C ILE A 141 -26.52 -15.19 -0.84
N TYR A 142 -27.53 -14.77 -1.61
CA TYR A 142 -28.53 -13.80 -1.18
C TYR A 142 -29.62 -14.44 -0.33
N ASN A 143 -30.07 -13.72 0.69
CA ASN A 143 -31.17 -14.07 1.57
C ASN A 143 -32.50 -13.58 0.96
N GLU A 144 -33.32 -14.52 0.48
CA GLU A 144 -34.59 -14.20 -0.19
C GLU A 144 -35.77 -14.05 0.79
N GLY A 145 -35.50 -14.09 2.11
CA GLY A 145 -36.50 -14.06 3.16
C GLY A 145 -37.24 -15.39 3.32
N THR A 146 -38.07 -15.51 4.38
CA THR A 146 -38.79 -16.75 4.74
C THR A 146 -37.89 -17.99 4.89
N ASN A 147 -36.64 -17.80 5.35
CA ASN A 147 -35.58 -18.82 5.41
C ASN A 147 -35.18 -19.40 4.04
N GLY A 148 -35.45 -18.67 2.96
CA GLY A 148 -35.03 -19.00 1.60
C GLY A 148 -33.70 -18.36 1.25
N TRP A 149 -32.82 -19.13 0.60
CA TRP A 149 -31.53 -18.67 0.10
C TRP A 149 -31.46 -18.87 -1.41
N SER A 150 -30.95 -17.87 -2.11
CA SER A 150 -30.75 -17.91 -3.56
C SER A 150 -29.74 -19.00 -3.97
N ALA A 151 -29.67 -19.29 -5.27
CA ALA A 151 -28.60 -20.11 -5.81
C ALA A 151 -27.24 -19.40 -5.68
N PRO A 152 -26.16 -20.10 -5.30
CA PRO A 152 -24.85 -19.48 -5.08
C PRO A 152 -24.27 -18.90 -6.38
N LYS A 153 -23.86 -17.63 -6.33
CA LYS A 153 -23.03 -17.01 -7.37
C LYS A 153 -21.56 -17.24 -7.03
N ARG A 154 -20.76 -17.66 -8.02
CA ARG A 154 -19.40 -18.18 -7.80
C ARG A 154 -18.38 -17.48 -8.70
N TRP A 155 -17.23 -17.14 -8.14
CA TRP A 155 -16.05 -16.67 -8.88
C TRP A 155 -14.85 -17.53 -8.52
N PRO A 156 -14.28 -18.30 -9.48
CA PRO A 156 -13.03 -19.03 -9.27
C PRO A 156 -11.86 -18.06 -9.09
N ILE A 157 -11.17 -18.11 -7.95
CA ILE A 157 -10.08 -17.20 -7.60
C ILE A 157 -8.93 -18.03 -7.02
N GLU A 158 -8.06 -18.56 -7.89
CA GLU A 158 -7.06 -19.57 -7.52
C GLU A 158 -5.92 -19.07 -6.60
N ASP A 159 -5.71 -17.76 -6.54
CA ASP A 159 -4.64 -17.10 -5.78
C ASP A 159 -5.15 -16.31 -4.56
N GLY A 160 -6.43 -16.45 -4.21
CA GLY A 160 -6.99 -15.87 -2.97
C GLY A 160 -6.43 -16.56 -1.72
N GLN A 161 -6.18 -15.79 -0.67
CA GLN A 161 -5.64 -16.28 0.59
C GLN A 161 -6.71 -17.03 1.40
N LEU A 162 -6.36 -18.22 1.93
CA LEU A 162 -7.26 -19.04 2.75
C LEU A 162 -7.06 -18.73 4.24
N THR A 163 -7.36 -17.49 4.63
CA THR A 163 -7.29 -17.00 6.02
C THR A 163 -8.59 -16.32 6.41
N ALA A 164 -8.94 -16.31 7.71
CA ALA A 164 -10.16 -15.69 8.23
C ALA A 164 -10.29 -14.20 7.85
N ASN A 165 -9.15 -13.50 7.74
CA ASN A 165 -9.09 -12.07 7.55
C ASN A 165 -8.93 -11.65 6.07
N ALA A 166 -9.16 -12.57 5.13
CA ALA A 166 -8.93 -12.34 3.71
C ALA A 166 -10.11 -11.66 3.00
N LEU A 167 -11.33 -11.73 3.54
CA LEU A 167 -12.54 -11.18 2.91
C LEU A 167 -13.11 -10.05 3.75
N ALA A 168 -13.44 -8.93 3.12
CA ALA A 168 -14.10 -7.79 3.74
C ALA A 168 -15.21 -7.25 2.83
N ALA A 169 -16.18 -6.55 3.42
CA ALA A 169 -17.23 -5.84 2.72
C ALA A 169 -17.29 -4.38 3.16
N GLY A 170 -17.60 -3.46 2.25
CA GLY A 170 -17.73 -2.03 2.53
C GLY A 170 -17.66 -1.17 1.27
N ASP A 171 -18.02 0.12 1.35
CA ASP A 171 -18.08 1.04 0.21
C ASP A 171 -16.68 1.58 -0.15
N LEU A 172 -15.95 0.87 -0.99
CA LEU A 172 -14.56 1.20 -1.32
C LEU A 172 -14.43 2.17 -2.50
N ASN A 173 -15.54 2.43 -3.21
CA ASN A 173 -15.59 3.29 -4.38
C ASN A 173 -16.42 4.58 -4.17
N GLY A 174 -16.94 4.82 -2.97
CA GLY A 174 -17.68 6.02 -2.58
C GLY A 174 -19.10 6.12 -3.15
N ASP A 175 -19.69 5.01 -3.59
CA ASP A 175 -21.00 4.97 -4.23
C ASP A 175 -22.17 4.62 -3.29
N GLN A 176 -21.87 4.50 -1.99
CA GLN A 176 -22.75 4.15 -0.87
C GLN A 176 -23.34 2.74 -0.93
N ARG A 177 -22.75 1.84 -1.72
CA ARG A 177 -23.10 0.41 -1.73
C ARG A 177 -21.94 -0.43 -1.19
N PRO A 178 -22.21 -1.54 -0.52
CA PRO A 178 -21.16 -2.42 -0.04
C PRO A 178 -20.52 -3.20 -1.20
N ASP A 179 -19.23 -2.98 -1.40
CA ASP A 179 -18.38 -3.76 -2.28
C ASP A 179 -17.79 -4.96 -1.54
N LEU A 180 -17.20 -5.90 -2.28
CA LEU A 180 -16.40 -6.99 -1.72
C LEU A 180 -14.92 -6.82 -2.04
N VAL A 181 -14.08 -7.11 -1.04
CA VAL A 181 -12.62 -7.11 -1.18
C VAL A 181 -12.07 -8.46 -0.72
N LEU A 182 -11.38 -9.17 -1.62
CA LEU A 182 -10.73 -10.44 -1.31
C LEU A 182 -9.21 -10.32 -1.47
N LEU A 183 -8.47 -10.61 -0.40
CA LEU A 183 -7.03 -10.61 -0.37
C LEU A 183 -6.44 -11.80 -1.13
N ALA A 184 -5.52 -11.52 -2.06
CA ALA A 184 -4.71 -12.50 -2.78
C ALA A 184 -3.23 -12.39 -2.38
N GLU A 185 -2.34 -13.11 -3.06
CA GLU A 185 -0.92 -13.11 -2.72
C GLU A 185 -0.24 -11.74 -2.90
N ASN A 186 -0.56 -11.02 -3.98
CA ASN A 186 0.14 -9.80 -4.40
C ASN A 186 -0.79 -8.65 -4.83
N HIS A 187 -2.09 -8.82 -4.65
CA HIS A 187 -3.13 -7.85 -4.97
C HIS A 187 -4.33 -8.11 -4.06
N VAL A 188 -5.30 -7.20 -4.07
CA VAL A 188 -6.66 -7.52 -3.65
C VAL A 188 -7.54 -7.62 -4.89
N TYR A 189 -8.51 -8.53 -4.86
CA TYR A 189 -9.65 -8.49 -5.76
C TYR A 189 -10.66 -7.51 -5.20
N PHE A 190 -11.00 -6.52 -6.01
CA PHE A 190 -12.08 -5.58 -5.75
C PHE A 190 -13.28 -5.95 -6.63
N ILE A 191 -14.42 -6.21 -6.00
CA ILE A 191 -15.67 -6.59 -6.66
C ILE A 191 -16.74 -5.56 -6.30
N ALA A 192 -16.90 -4.57 -7.19
CA ALA A 192 -17.84 -3.47 -6.97
C ALA A 192 -19.32 -3.90 -7.09
N GLN A 193 -20.19 -3.34 -6.25
CA GLN A 193 -21.62 -3.47 -6.40
C GLN A 193 -22.16 -2.40 -7.36
N LYS A 194 -22.84 -2.81 -8.43
CA LYS A 194 -23.48 -1.88 -9.38
C LYS A 194 -24.74 -1.25 -8.78
N ALA A 195 -25.23 -0.20 -9.44
CA ALA A 195 -26.50 0.44 -9.10
C ALA A 195 -27.74 -0.47 -9.24
N ASP A 196 -27.63 -1.60 -9.96
CA ASP A 196 -28.66 -2.66 -10.00
C ASP A 196 -28.47 -3.72 -8.91
N HIS A 197 -27.60 -3.45 -7.94
CA HIS A 197 -27.23 -4.29 -6.81
C HIS A 197 -26.57 -5.64 -7.16
N THR A 198 -26.14 -5.81 -8.41
CA THR A 198 -25.35 -6.98 -8.80
C THR A 198 -23.85 -6.67 -8.84
N PHE A 199 -23.03 -7.66 -8.51
CA PHE A 199 -21.57 -7.53 -8.54
C PHE A 199 -20.97 -7.61 -9.94
N VAL A 200 -19.97 -6.76 -10.21
CA VAL A 200 -19.11 -6.81 -11.41
C VAL A 200 -18.13 -7.99 -11.38
N GLU A 201 -17.35 -8.17 -12.45
CA GLU A 201 -16.22 -9.10 -12.44
C GLU A 201 -15.08 -8.60 -11.54
N PRO A 202 -14.35 -9.49 -10.84
CA PRO A 202 -13.28 -9.08 -9.95
C PRO A 202 -12.15 -8.32 -10.66
N VAL A 203 -11.81 -7.15 -10.14
CA VAL A 203 -10.69 -6.32 -10.61
C VAL A 203 -9.50 -6.47 -9.66
N LYS A 204 -8.29 -6.61 -10.20
CA LYS A 204 -7.07 -6.71 -9.39
C LYS A 204 -6.52 -5.34 -9.05
N ILE A 205 -6.28 -5.08 -7.77
CA ILE A 205 -5.59 -3.90 -7.26
C ILE A 205 -4.23 -4.36 -6.69
N PRO A 206 -3.09 -4.06 -7.36
CA PRO A 206 -1.77 -4.56 -6.94
C PRO A 206 -1.36 -4.09 -5.56
N LEU A 207 -0.60 -4.89 -4.80
CA LEU A 207 -0.06 -4.57 -3.48
C LEU A 207 1.48 -4.48 -3.53
N SER A 208 2.10 -3.60 -2.74
CA SER A 208 3.58 -3.46 -2.78
C SER A 208 4.34 -4.52 -1.98
N SER A 209 3.69 -5.24 -1.06
CA SER A 209 4.25 -6.41 -0.39
C SER A 209 3.16 -7.27 0.25
N ALA A 210 3.51 -8.45 0.77
CA ALA A 210 2.56 -9.40 1.35
C ALA A 210 1.70 -8.77 2.46
N VAL A 211 0.39 -9.03 2.40
CA VAL A 211 -0.64 -8.63 3.38
C VAL A 211 -1.29 -9.89 3.93
N LYS A 212 -1.77 -9.85 5.17
CA LYS A 212 -2.40 -10.97 5.88
C LYS A 212 -3.85 -10.70 6.30
N SER A 213 -4.26 -9.44 6.33
CA SER A 213 -5.61 -9.01 6.65
C SER A 213 -5.96 -7.73 5.90
N VAL A 214 -7.23 -7.63 5.50
CA VAL A 214 -7.82 -6.46 4.85
C VAL A 214 -9.07 -6.01 5.61
N GLN A 215 -9.29 -4.70 5.73
CA GLN A 215 -10.51 -4.10 6.27
C GLN A 215 -10.89 -2.86 5.46
N VAL A 216 -12.19 -2.55 5.42
CA VAL A 216 -12.75 -1.37 4.76
C VAL A 216 -13.40 -0.49 5.83
N LEU A 217 -12.80 0.66 6.13
CA LEU A 217 -13.19 1.55 7.23
C LEU A 217 -12.59 2.95 7.06
N ASP A 218 -13.19 3.96 7.69
CA ASP A 218 -12.73 5.36 7.64
C ASP A 218 -11.50 5.59 8.53
N VAL A 219 -10.29 5.54 7.95
CA VAL A 219 -9.03 5.63 8.70
C VAL A 219 -8.69 7.08 9.04
N ASP A 220 -9.02 8.02 8.14
CA ASP A 220 -8.69 9.44 8.30
C ASP A 220 -9.79 10.29 8.95
N GLY A 221 -10.97 9.72 9.16
CA GLY A 221 -12.10 10.35 9.84
C GLY A 221 -12.85 11.33 8.95
N ASP A 222 -12.80 11.17 7.63
CA ASP A 222 -13.42 12.09 6.68
C ASP A 222 -14.78 11.63 6.13
N GLY A 223 -15.29 10.52 6.66
CA GLY A 223 -16.57 9.93 6.35
C GLY A 223 -16.58 9.01 5.13
N ARG A 224 -15.42 8.76 4.50
CA ARG A 224 -15.28 7.81 3.39
C ARG A 224 -14.58 6.54 3.88
N SER A 225 -14.86 5.42 3.23
CA SER A 225 -14.22 4.16 3.63
C SER A 225 -12.89 3.99 2.91
N ASP A 226 -11.83 3.77 3.68
CA ASP A 226 -10.48 3.52 3.21
C ASP A 226 -10.17 2.02 3.21
N LEU A 227 -9.03 1.66 2.59
CA LEU A 227 -8.50 0.30 2.65
C LEU A 227 -7.39 0.20 3.70
N LEU A 228 -7.63 -0.53 4.79
CA LEU A 228 -6.59 -0.90 5.76
C LEU A 228 -6.00 -2.27 5.41
N LEU A 229 -4.68 -2.32 5.28
CA LEU A 229 -3.90 -3.50 4.94
C LEU A 229 -2.94 -3.84 6.08
N VAL A 230 -3.00 -5.07 6.57
CA VAL A 230 -2.25 -5.48 7.76
C VAL A 230 -1.34 -6.66 7.51
N ASN A 231 -0.09 -6.56 7.94
CA ASN A 231 0.87 -7.65 8.02
C ASN A 231 1.57 -7.62 9.38
N TRP A 232 1.02 -8.35 10.35
CA TRP A 232 1.49 -8.36 11.74
C TRP A 232 2.93 -8.85 11.94
N GLU A 233 3.53 -9.53 10.96
CA GLU A 233 4.93 -9.97 10.99
C GLU A 233 5.92 -8.90 10.48
N SER A 234 5.43 -7.80 9.90
CA SER A 234 6.23 -6.73 9.33
C SER A 234 6.66 -5.70 10.39
N ALA A 235 7.80 -5.05 10.18
CA ALA A 235 8.20 -3.84 10.91
C ALA A 235 7.37 -2.59 10.53
N THR A 236 6.48 -2.74 9.54
CA THR A 236 5.46 -1.77 9.13
C THR A 236 4.13 -2.52 9.02
N PRO A 237 3.50 -2.89 10.15
CA PRO A 237 2.36 -3.79 10.14
C PRO A 237 1.12 -3.18 9.52
N PHE A 238 0.89 -1.87 9.68
CA PHE A 238 -0.23 -1.16 9.08
C PHE A 238 0.18 -0.38 7.84
N ARG A 239 -0.68 -0.44 6.82
CA ARG A 239 -0.64 0.38 5.62
C ARG A 239 -2.07 0.73 5.24
N PHE A 240 -2.27 1.90 4.67
CA PHE A 240 -3.60 2.27 4.17
C PHE A 240 -3.56 2.91 2.80
N ARG A 241 -4.68 2.77 2.09
CA ARG A 241 -5.02 3.55 0.91
C ARG A 241 -6.25 4.36 1.22
N LEU A 242 -6.11 5.67 1.16
CA LEU A 242 -7.21 6.57 1.42
C LEU A 242 -8.11 6.65 0.19
N GLN A 243 -9.42 6.68 0.39
CA GLN A 243 -10.38 6.97 -0.65
C GLN A 243 -10.51 8.48 -0.82
N ASP A 244 -10.30 8.99 -2.04
CA ASP A 244 -10.49 10.41 -2.32
C ASP A 244 -11.97 10.78 -2.53
N ALA A 245 -12.27 12.08 -2.64
CA ALA A 245 -13.63 12.58 -2.83
C ALA A 245 -14.30 12.12 -4.15
N SER A 246 -13.56 11.50 -5.07
CA SER A 246 -14.11 10.88 -6.28
C SER A 246 -14.36 9.38 -6.14
N GLY A 247 -14.11 8.81 -4.95
CA GLY A 247 -14.25 7.39 -4.70
C GLY A 247 -13.02 6.57 -5.09
N GLN A 248 -11.88 7.20 -5.39
CA GLN A 248 -10.69 6.51 -5.84
C GLN A 248 -9.75 6.20 -4.68
N LEU A 249 -9.24 4.97 -4.61
CA LEU A 249 -8.13 4.64 -3.72
C LEU A 249 -6.79 5.26 -4.20
N GLY A 250 -6.12 5.95 -3.28
CA GLY A 250 -4.78 6.48 -3.44
C GLY A 250 -3.65 5.44 -3.29
N PRO A 251 -2.38 5.90 -3.23
CA PRO A 251 -1.22 5.03 -2.99
C PRO A 251 -1.23 4.44 -1.58
N GLU A 252 -0.40 3.41 -1.37
CA GLU A 252 -0.14 2.85 -0.03
C GLU A 252 0.71 3.80 0.79
N ASN A 253 0.19 4.17 1.97
CA ASN A 253 0.92 4.93 2.97
C ASN A 253 1.48 3.98 4.03
N TYR A 254 2.76 4.12 4.34
CA TYR A 254 3.50 3.22 5.24
C TYR A 254 3.81 3.84 6.60
N PHE A 255 3.69 3.06 7.68
CA PHE A 255 3.98 3.52 9.05
C PHE A 255 4.85 2.53 9.79
N THR A 256 5.83 3.05 10.51
CA THR A 256 6.69 2.24 11.37
C THR A 256 5.98 1.98 12.68
N LEU A 257 5.76 0.71 12.99
CA LEU A 257 5.22 0.24 14.27
C LEU A 257 5.95 -1.05 14.63
N SER A 258 6.08 -1.34 15.93
CA SER A 258 6.59 -2.64 16.35
C SER A 258 5.67 -3.76 15.85
N PRO A 259 6.20 -4.94 15.51
CA PRO A 259 5.38 -6.10 15.17
C PRO A 259 4.32 -6.39 16.22
N ILE A 260 3.13 -6.74 15.75
CA ILE A 260 1.95 -6.99 16.58
C ILE A 260 1.56 -8.46 16.48
N ARG A 261 0.80 -8.96 17.45
CA ARG A 261 0.24 -10.32 17.45
C ARG A 261 -1.18 -10.34 16.96
N SER A 262 -1.99 -9.43 17.48
CA SER A 262 -3.36 -9.22 17.05
C SER A 262 -3.71 -7.73 17.12
N TYR A 263 -4.82 -7.39 16.48
CA TYR A 263 -5.37 -6.06 16.49
C TYR A 263 -6.89 -6.09 16.29
N CYS A 264 -7.53 -5.02 16.73
CA CYS A 264 -8.91 -4.65 16.41
C CYS A 264 -8.87 -3.20 15.94
N ALA A 265 -9.47 -2.89 14.80
CA ALA A 265 -9.58 -1.53 14.28
C ALA A 265 -11.02 -1.27 13.90
N GLU A 266 -11.65 -0.32 14.59
CA GLU A 266 -13.06 0.00 14.42
C GLU A 266 -13.41 1.32 15.11
N ASN A 267 -14.64 1.78 14.92
CA ASN A 267 -15.15 2.91 15.67
C ASN A 267 -15.53 2.47 17.09
N LEU A 268 -14.77 2.95 18.08
CA LEU A 268 -15.02 2.66 19.51
C LEU A 268 -15.81 3.77 20.22
N GLU A 269 -16.09 4.88 19.55
CA GLU A 269 -16.73 6.05 20.14
C GLU A 269 -17.92 6.56 19.28
N PRO A 270 -18.87 7.34 19.83
CA PRO A 270 -19.95 7.92 19.03
C PRO A 270 -19.50 8.89 17.93
N ASN A 271 -18.25 9.35 17.95
CA ASN A 271 -17.72 10.36 17.03
C ASN A 271 -17.40 9.81 15.62
N GLY A 272 -17.50 8.50 15.41
CA GLY A 272 -17.20 7.88 14.11
C GLY A 272 -15.72 7.60 13.87
N LYS A 273 -14.83 8.00 14.78
CA LYS A 273 -13.39 7.90 14.57
C LYS A 273 -12.88 6.48 14.75
N THR A 274 -12.15 6.00 13.75
CA THR A 274 -11.41 4.73 13.89
C THR A 274 -10.33 4.82 14.96
N LEU A 275 -10.41 3.92 15.92
CA LEU A 275 -9.36 3.62 16.89
C LEU A 275 -8.83 2.21 16.63
N VAL A 276 -7.57 1.99 17.00
CA VAL A 276 -6.90 0.71 16.80
C VAL A 276 -6.35 0.21 18.12
N VAL A 277 -6.82 -0.96 18.53
CA VAL A 277 -6.25 -1.72 19.63
C VAL A 277 -5.25 -2.72 19.06
N THR A 278 -4.04 -2.73 19.59
CA THR A 278 -2.97 -3.65 19.19
C THR A 278 -2.47 -4.44 20.39
N ILE A 279 -2.08 -5.70 20.18
CA ILE A 279 -1.35 -6.49 21.17
C ILE A 279 0.07 -6.68 20.65
N ALA A 280 1.06 -6.13 21.34
CA ALA A 280 2.46 -6.20 20.92
C ALA A 280 2.99 -7.65 20.92
N GLN A 281 3.72 -8.03 19.87
CA GLN A 281 4.16 -9.43 19.70
C GLN A 281 5.08 -9.91 20.84
N ASN A 282 6.01 -9.07 21.26
CA ASN A 282 7.06 -9.42 22.23
C ASN A 282 6.62 -9.25 23.69
N SER A 283 5.97 -8.14 24.03
CA SER A 283 5.56 -7.87 25.42
C SER A 283 4.19 -8.43 25.77
N GLY A 284 3.33 -8.68 24.77
CA GLY A 284 1.92 -9.03 25.00
C GLY A 284 1.08 -7.88 25.57
N ARG A 285 1.63 -6.67 25.66
CA ARG A 285 0.93 -5.48 26.13
C ARG A 285 -0.07 -5.01 25.06
N ALA A 286 -1.30 -4.74 25.49
CA ALA A 286 -2.30 -4.10 24.65
C ALA A 286 -2.13 -2.58 24.66
N GLN A 287 -2.40 -1.94 23.53
CA GLN A 287 -2.39 -0.48 23.39
C GLN A 287 -3.55 -0.05 22.53
N ILE A 288 -4.27 0.98 22.96
CA ILE A 288 -5.25 1.68 22.16
C ILE A 288 -4.62 2.94 21.58
N SER A 289 -4.77 3.13 20.28
CA SER A 289 -4.10 4.17 19.52
C SER A 289 -5.00 4.73 18.43
N GLU A 290 -4.64 5.89 17.92
CA GLU A 290 -5.33 6.56 16.82
C GLU A 290 -4.34 6.98 15.73
N PHE A 291 -4.82 7.08 14.49
CA PHE A 291 -4.07 7.75 13.44
C PHE A 291 -4.29 9.26 13.53
N LYS A 292 -3.19 10.03 13.53
CA LYS A 292 -3.21 11.50 13.55
C LYS A 292 -2.23 12.05 12.54
N ARG A 293 -2.61 13.17 11.92
CA ARG A 293 -1.69 13.98 11.12
C ARG A 293 -0.84 14.85 12.03
N LYS A 294 0.46 14.94 11.75
CA LYS A 294 1.36 15.92 12.36
C LYS A 294 2.31 16.49 11.32
N PRO A 295 2.86 17.69 11.55
CA PRO A 295 3.93 18.21 10.71
C PRO A 295 5.10 17.24 10.61
N ALA A 296 5.62 17.07 9.40
CA ALA A 296 6.81 16.25 9.16
C ALA A 296 8.02 16.74 9.96
N GLU A 297 8.88 15.82 10.40
CA GLU A 297 10.08 16.16 11.16
C GLU A 297 11.16 16.81 10.27
N PRO A 298 11.94 17.79 10.76
CA PRO A 298 13.07 18.37 10.03
C PRO A 298 14.13 17.34 9.63
N LEU A 299 14.52 17.34 8.34
CA LEU A 299 15.67 16.58 7.82
C LEU A 299 16.93 17.43 7.79
N ALA A 300 16.93 18.47 6.97
CA ALA A 300 18.02 19.42 6.78
C ALA A 300 17.48 20.70 6.12
N GLY A 301 17.86 21.89 6.61
CA GLY A 301 17.36 23.16 6.07
C GLY A 301 15.83 23.22 6.03
N ALA A 302 15.27 23.46 4.84
CA ALA A 302 13.84 23.50 4.60
C ALA A 302 13.21 22.10 4.49
N PHE A 303 14.00 21.06 4.22
CA PHE A 303 13.48 19.71 4.08
C PHE A 303 12.90 19.16 5.37
N ARG A 304 11.79 18.46 5.20
CA ARG A 304 11.07 17.70 6.21
C ARG A 304 10.87 16.28 5.69
N GLN A 305 10.81 15.30 6.58
CA GLN A 305 10.60 13.91 6.21
C GLN A 305 9.10 13.68 5.95
N GLY A 306 8.64 13.95 4.73
CA GLY A 306 7.25 13.71 4.36
C GLY A 306 6.92 12.22 4.28
N GLN A 307 5.63 11.94 4.13
CA GLN A 307 5.10 10.59 4.15
C GLN A 307 5.50 9.85 2.87
N LEU A 308 6.23 8.74 2.99
CA LEU A 308 6.50 7.89 1.82
C LEU A 308 5.18 7.28 1.34
N GLN A 309 4.88 7.53 0.07
CA GLN A 309 3.72 7.00 -0.64
C GLN A 309 4.21 6.02 -1.69
N VAL A 310 3.63 4.82 -1.73
CA VAL A 310 4.00 3.76 -2.66
C VAL A 310 2.81 3.42 -3.53
N LEU A 311 2.93 3.64 -4.83
CA LEU A 311 1.99 3.17 -5.84
C LEU A 311 2.48 1.81 -6.37
N PRO A 312 1.84 0.69 -6.00
CA PRO A 312 2.23 -0.61 -6.52
C PRO A 312 1.72 -0.75 -7.95
N LEU A 313 2.50 -1.42 -8.78
CA LEU A 313 2.21 -1.68 -10.18
C LEU A 313 1.87 -3.16 -10.39
N ASN A 314 1.30 -3.47 -11.55
CA ASN A 314 1.16 -4.87 -11.96
C ASN A 314 2.54 -5.54 -11.97
N LYS A 315 2.64 -6.77 -11.49
CA LYS A 315 3.93 -7.47 -11.48
C LYS A 315 4.39 -7.77 -12.89
N THR A 316 5.68 -7.55 -13.12
CA THR A 316 6.39 -7.91 -14.35
C THR A 316 7.59 -8.79 -14.04
N ASP A 317 7.84 -9.78 -14.89
CA ASP A 317 9.08 -10.59 -14.86
C ASP A 317 10.11 -10.09 -15.88
N LYS A 318 9.78 -9.03 -16.63
CA LYS A 318 10.71 -8.38 -17.56
C LYS A 318 11.85 -7.76 -16.80
N ALA A 319 13.03 -7.81 -17.42
CA ALA A 319 14.23 -7.20 -16.86
C ALA A 319 14.09 -5.66 -16.68
N ARG A 320 13.16 -5.03 -17.41
CA ARG A 320 12.96 -3.58 -17.48
C ARG A 320 11.51 -3.23 -17.74
N ARG A 321 11.13 -2.04 -17.29
CA ARG A 321 9.84 -1.40 -17.50
C ARG A 321 10.07 0.07 -17.79
N GLY A 322 9.41 0.61 -18.81
CA GLY A 322 9.39 2.05 -19.06
C GLY A 322 8.64 2.80 -17.94
N LEU A 323 9.31 3.71 -17.25
CA LEU A 323 8.76 4.53 -16.16
C LEU A 323 9.33 5.94 -16.26
N LEU A 324 8.46 6.95 -16.32
CA LEU A 324 8.89 8.34 -16.47
C LEU A 324 7.91 9.31 -15.79
N TRP A 325 8.47 10.33 -15.14
CA TRP A 325 7.74 11.52 -14.71
C TRP A 325 7.93 12.63 -15.73
N ALA A 326 6.84 13.11 -16.35
CA ALA A 326 6.88 14.19 -17.33
C ALA A 326 5.50 14.84 -17.46
N ASP A 327 5.47 16.16 -17.68
CA ASP A 327 4.24 16.84 -18.08
C ASP A 327 3.86 16.40 -19.50
N VAL A 328 2.75 15.67 -19.65
CA VAL A 328 2.28 15.16 -20.95
C VAL A 328 0.98 15.80 -21.40
N ASN A 329 0.33 16.57 -20.53
CA ASN A 329 -0.93 17.24 -20.81
C ASN A 329 -0.80 18.78 -20.90
N ARG A 330 0.40 19.32 -20.62
CA ARG A 330 0.78 20.74 -20.61
C ARG A 330 0.16 21.56 -19.48
N ASP A 331 -0.12 20.94 -18.35
CA ASP A 331 -0.65 21.64 -17.18
C ASP A 331 0.45 22.19 -16.25
N GLY A 332 1.72 21.97 -16.60
CA GLY A 332 2.89 22.39 -15.86
C GLY A 332 3.27 21.48 -14.69
N ARG A 333 2.58 20.35 -14.51
CA ARG A 333 2.86 19.34 -13.48
C ARG A 333 3.35 18.05 -14.14
N SER A 334 4.27 17.36 -13.46
CA SER A 334 4.78 16.07 -13.97
C SER A 334 3.76 14.95 -13.77
N ASP A 335 3.29 14.35 -14.84
CA ASP A 335 2.47 13.13 -14.80
C ASP A 335 3.35 11.87 -14.74
N LEU A 336 2.78 10.76 -14.26
CA LEU A 336 3.48 9.48 -14.21
C LEU A 336 3.04 8.58 -15.37
N LEU A 337 4.01 8.15 -16.18
CA LEU A 337 3.84 7.19 -17.25
C LEU A 337 4.41 5.83 -16.84
N VAL A 338 3.60 4.79 -16.98
CA VAL A 338 3.96 3.41 -16.63
C VAL A 338 3.68 2.49 -17.79
N ALA A 339 4.73 1.92 -18.38
CA ALA A 339 4.58 0.84 -19.35
C ALA A 339 4.16 -0.47 -18.64
N GLU A 340 3.27 -1.22 -19.28
CA GLU A 340 2.83 -2.56 -18.87
C GLU A 340 3.30 -3.56 -19.93
N PRO A 341 4.57 -4.01 -19.88
CA PRO A 341 5.22 -4.66 -21.01
C PRO A 341 4.60 -6.00 -21.41
N GLU A 342 3.92 -6.70 -20.50
CA GLU A 342 3.19 -7.94 -20.78
C GLU A 342 1.92 -7.72 -21.59
N SER A 343 1.20 -6.64 -21.32
CA SER A 343 -0.13 -6.38 -21.89
C SER A 343 -0.11 -5.48 -23.12
N GLY A 344 1.05 -4.90 -23.46
CA GLY A 344 1.16 -3.90 -24.53
C GLY A 344 0.33 -2.66 -24.20
N GLN A 345 0.36 -2.22 -22.95
CA GLN A 345 -0.36 -1.03 -22.49
C GLN A 345 0.59 -0.03 -21.84
N ILE A 346 0.14 1.22 -21.79
CA ILE A 346 0.74 2.27 -20.98
C ILE A 346 -0.34 2.86 -20.08
N SER A 347 -0.08 2.87 -18.78
CA SER A 347 -0.90 3.51 -17.76
C SER A 347 -0.39 4.94 -17.55
N VAL A 348 -1.27 5.93 -17.68
CA VAL A 348 -0.95 7.35 -17.44
C VAL A 348 -1.72 7.84 -16.22
N TYR A 349 -1.00 8.32 -15.22
CA TYR A 349 -1.54 8.90 -13.99
C TYR A 349 -1.30 10.40 -14.02
N LEU A 350 -2.36 11.16 -14.28
CA LEU A 350 -2.26 12.62 -14.34
C LEU A 350 -2.15 13.21 -12.94
N GLN A 351 -1.28 14.19 -12.78
CA GLN A 351 -1.08 14.86 -11.49
C GLN A 351 -2.15 15.93 -11.28
N LYS A 352 -2.84 15.88 -10.14
CA LYS A 352 -3.79 16.92 -9.70
C LYS A 352 -3.03 18.11 -9.12
N SER A 353 -3.72 19.24 -8.97
CA SER A 353 -3.12 20.48 -8.44
C SER A 353 -2.61 20.38 -7.00
N ASP A 354 -3.12 19.42 -6.23
CA ASP A 354 -2.68 19.14 -4.85
C ASP A 354 -1.49 18.16 -4.78
N GLY A 355 -1.01 17.68 -5.93
CA GLY A 355 0.07 16.71 -6.04
C GLY A 355 -0.35 15.25 -5.96
N SER A 356 -1.63 14.96 -5.70
CA SER A 356 -2.15 13.59 -5.79
C SER A 356 -2.22 13.13 -7.26
N LEU A 357 -2.18 11.81 -7.48
CA LEU A 357 -2.33 11.21 -8.80
C LEU A 357 -3.80 10.82 -9.04
N ALA A 358 -4.35 11.21 -10.18
CA ALA A 358 -5.64 10.70 -10.65
C ALA A 358 -5.55 9.22 -11.04
N SER A 359 -6.71 8.57 -11.18
CA SER A 359 -6.84 7.19 -11.67
C SER A 359 -6.03 7.00 -12.95
N GLY A 360 -5.19 5.95 -12.92
CA GLY A 360 -4.41 5.54 -14.08
C GLY A 360 -5.34 5.21 -15.24
N LYS A 361 -5.17 5.90 -16.37
CA LYS A 361 -5.84 5.56 -17.63
C LYS A 361 -4.92 4.68 -18.46
N THR A 362 -5.41 3.53 -18.88
CA THR A 362 -4.66 2.61 -19.72
C THR A 362 -4.93 2.87 -21.21
N PHE A 363 -3.87 2.84 -22.00
CA PHE A 363 -3.93 2.98 -23.45
C PHE A 363 -3.11 1.88 -24.11
N SER A 364 -3.56 1.36 -25.25
CA SER A 364 -2.82 0.37 -26.02
C SER A 364 -1.55 0.98 -26.62
N THR A 365 -0.47 0.22 -26.59
CA THR A 365 0.85 0.58 -27.14
C THR A 365 1.57 -0.68 -27.63
N LEU A 366 2.87 -0.57 -27.89
CA LEU A 366 3.73 -1.70 -28.26
C LEU A 366 3.89 -2.66 -27.07
N ALA A 367 4.07 -3.96 -27.34
CA ALA A 367 4.45 -4.94 -26.33
C ALA A 367 5.91 -4.73 -25.87
N GLY A 368 6.27 -5.19 -24.67
CA GLY A 368 7.65 -5.22 -24.19
C GLY A 368 8.33 -3.85 -24.07
N VAL A 369 7.57 -2.79 -23.80
CA VAL A 369 8.11 -1.43 -23.63
C VAL A 369 9.01 -1.36 -22.40
N SER A 370 10.29 -1.09 -22.64
CA SER A 370 11.32 -1.08 -21.59
C SER A 370 11.84 0.32 -21.26
N ASP A 371 11.55 1.31 -22.10
CA ASP A 371 12.00 2.70 -21.90
C ASP A 371 11.03 3.71 -22.53
N LEU A 372 11.00 4.91 -21.98
CA LEU A 372 10.13 6.02 -22.37
C LEU A 372 10.93 7.33 -22.38
N ALA A 373 10.62 8.22 -23.32
CA ALA A 373 11.13 9.59 -23.30
C ALA A 373 10.01 10.56 -23.68
N VAL A 374 10.05 11.78 -23.12
CA VAL A 374 9.08 12.83 -23.41
C VAL A 374 9.81 14.11 -23.78
N ALA A 375 9.44 14.71 -24.91
CA ALA A 375 9.97 15.99 -25.35
C ALA A 375 9.02 16.65 -26.35
N ASP A 376 8.95 17.98 -26.34
CA ASP A 376 8.34 18.78 -27.42
C ASP A 376 9.23 18.68 -28.67
N TRP A 377 9.06 17.62 -29.45
CA TRP A 377 9.99 17.20 -30.49
C TRP A 377 9.91 18.11 -31.71
N ASP A 378 8.70 18.54 -32.05
CA ASP A 378 8.44 19.44 -33.16
C ASP A 378 8.42 20.92 -32.78
N GLY A 379 8.44 21.25 -31.47
CA GLY A 379 8.50 22.61 -30.96
C GLY A 379 7.15 23.35 -31.04
N ASP A 380 6.03 22.62 -31.09
CA ASP A 380 4.67 23.17 -31.09
C ASP A 380 4.12 23.41 -29.68
N GLY A 381 4.86 23.00 -28.64
CA GLY A 381 4.49 23.09 -27.24
C GLY A 381 3.69 21.90 -26.72
N ASN A 382 3.37 20.92 -27.57
CA ASN A 382 2.83 19.61 -27.20
C ASN A 382 3.95 18.60 -27.06
N PRO A 383 4.14 18.02 -25.87
CA PRO A 383 5.15 17.00 -25.71
C PRO A 383 4.75 15.70 -26.45
N GLU A 384 5.68 15.19 -27.25
CA GLU A 384 5.62 13.83 -27.79
C GLU A 384 6.18 12.81 -26.77
N ILE A 385 5.53 11.66 -26.71
CA ILE A 385 5.92 10.49 -25.93
C ILE A 385 6.54 9.46 -26.88
N PHE A 386 7.81 9.18 -26.67
CA PHE A 386 8.57 8.16 -27.37
C PHE A 386 8.55 6.87 -26.57
N ILE A 387 8.30 5.77 -27.28
CA ILE A 387 8.07 4.46 -26.71
C ILE A 387 9.08 3.51 -27.31
N PHE A 388 10.00 3.02 -26.47
CA PHE A 388 11.03 2.08 -26.88
C PHE A 388 10.62 0.66 -26.47
N SER A 389 10.33 -0.17 -27.48
CA SER A 389 10.02 -1.58 -27.30
C SER A 389 11.29 -2.43 -27.40
N ALA A 390 11.56 -3.19 -26.34
CA ALA A 390 12.79 -3.96 -26.17
C ALA A 390 13.00 -5.00 -27.29
N PRO A 391 14.20 -5.59 -27.39
CA PRO A 391 14.44 -6.70 -28.31
C PRO A 391 13.48 -7.88 -28.10
N ALA A 392 13.11 -8.59 -29.18
CA ALA A 392 12.25 -9.77 -29.14
C ALA A 392 12.69 -10.87 -28.16
N ALA A 393 14.00 -11.02 -27.93
CA ALA A 393 14.53 -11.94 -26.90
C ALA A 393 14.10 -11.56 -25.47
N GLN A 394 13.68 -10.32 -25.25
CA GLN A 394 13.09 -9.80 -24.01
C GLN A 394 11.55 -9.68 -24.11
N GLY A 395 10.96 -10.14 -25.22
CA GLY A 395 9.52 -10.14 -25.49
C GLY A 395 8.94 -8.83 -26.02
N GLY A 396 9.77 -7.94 -26.58
CA GLY A 396 9.30 -6.72 -27.26
C GLY A 396 9.27 -6.83 -28.79
N GLU A 397 8.80 -5.77 -29.43
CA GLU A 397 8.56 -5.65 -30.87
C GLU A 397 9.77 -5.12 -31.67
N GLN A 398 10.89 -4.76 -31.01
CA GLN A 398 12.08 -4.18 -31.65
C GLN A 398 11.80 -2.89 -32.42
N GLN A 399 10.99 -2.00 -31.84
CA GLN A 399 10.53 -0.79 -32.51
C GLN A 399 10.54 0.42 -31.59
N ILE A 400 10.57 1.61 -32.21
CA ILE A 400 10.35 2.88 -31.53
C ILE A 400 9.05 3.46 -32.09
N GLY A 401 8.10 3.71 -31.20
CA GLY A 401 6.88 4.44 -31.50
C GLY A 401 6.95 5.87 -30.98
N VAL A 402 6.19 6.77 -31.58
CA VAL A 402 5.93 8.11 -31.07
C VAL A 402 4.43 8.37 -31.07
N THR A 403 3.94 8.97 -29.98
CA THR A 403 2.54 9.37 -29.81
C THR A 403 2.47 10.66 -29.00
N ARG A 404 1.31 11.27 -28.90
CA ARG A 404 1.04 12.42 -28.05
C ARG A 404 -0.43 12.45 -27.66
N PHE A 405 -0.76 13.18 -26.60
CA PHE A 405 -2.17 13.37 -26.23
C PHE A 405 -2.92 14.12 -27.32
N ASP A 406 -4.12 13.65 -27.66
CA ASP A 406 -5.05 14.40 -28.50
C ASP A 406 -5.82 15.46 -27.70
N ASP A 407 -6.55 16.34 -28.39
CA ASP A 407 -7.34 17.41 -27.75
C ASP A 407 -8.45 16.89 -26.81
N LYS A 408 -8.74 15.58 -26.84
CA LYS A 408 -9.74 14.93 -25.98
C LYS A 408 -9.08 14.19 -24.81
N GLY A 409 -7.78 14.32 -24.63
CA GLY A 409 -7.03 13.65 -23.56
C GLY A 409 -6.91 12.14 -23.76
N ARG A 410 -6.95 11.65 -25.00
CA ARG A 410 -6.65 10.25 -25.34
C ARG A 410 -5.22 10.14 -25.87
N LEU A 411 -4.63 8.96 -25.71
CA LEU A 411 -3.36 8.60 -26.30
C LEU A 411 -3.61 7.66 -27.50
N PRO A 412 -3.45 8.13 -28.75
CA PRO A 412 -3.54 7.25 -29.92
C PRO A 412 -2.44 6.19 -29.90
N PHE A 413 -2.68 5.08 -30.62
CA PHE A 413 -1.66 4.06 -30.81
C PHE A 413 -0.41 4.68 -31.46
N PRO A 414 0.82 4.33 -31.02
CA PRO A 414 2.03 4.98 -31.49
C PRO A 414 2.27 4.82 -32.98
N THR A 415 2.70 5.92 -33.61
CA THR A 415 3.22 5.88 -34.98
C THR A 415 4.65 5.38 -34.95
N LEU A 416 4.95 4.35 -35.73
CA LEU A 416 6.29 3.76 -35.78
C LEU A 416 7.28 4.68 -36.48
N ILE A 417 8.45 4.84 -35.88
CA ILE A 417 9.57 5.56 -36.49
C ILE A 417 10.34 4.58 -37.38
N PRO A 418 10.41 4.81 -38.70
CA PRO A 418 11.14 3.92 -39.60
C PRO A 418 12.64 4.01 -39.32
N LEU A 419 13.25 2.86 -39.04
CA LEU A 419 14.68 2.72 -38.77
C LEU A 419 15.26 1.56 -39.59
N ASP A 420 16.43 1.78 -40.17
CA ASP A 420 17.18 0.74 -40.87
C ASP A 420 18.02 -0.08 -39.87
N GLY A 421 17.37 -1.04 -39.20
CA GLY A 421 18.00 -1.92 -38.22
C GLY A 421 17.18 -2.07 -36.94
N LYS A 422 17.65 -2.92 -36.02
CA LYS A 422 17.01 -3.17 -34.72
C LYS A 422 17.42 -2.09 -33.72
N PRO A 423 16.50 -1.31 -33.15
CA PRO A 423 16.83 -0.33 -32.13
C PRO A 423 17.26 -1.03 -30.84
N LEU A 424 18.33 -0.52 -30.22
CA LEU A 424 18.93 -1.07 -29.00
C LEU A 424 18.84 -0.13 -27.79
N ALA A 425 18.90 1.18 -28.03
CA ALA A 425 18.70 2.21 -27.00
C ALA A 425 18.31 3.54 -27.65
N MET A 426 17.65 4.40 -26.88
CA MET A 426 17.09 5.66 -27.33
C MET A 426 17.41 6.78 -26.34
N ALA A 427 17.60 8.00 -26.85
CA ALA A 427 17.55 9.24 -26.08
C ALA A 427 16.84 10.32 -26.90
N VAL A 428 16.16 11.25 -26.23
CA VAL A 428 15.49 12.38 -26.88
C VAL A 428 15.89 13.66 -26.16
N GLY A 429 16.34 14.65 -26.93
CA GLY A 429 16.78 15.93 -26.37
C GLY A 429 17.51 16.78 -27.40
N ALA A 430 17.84 18.02 -27.04
CA ALA A 430 18.56 18.92 -27.92
C ALA A 430 20.03 18.45 -28.08
N LEU A 431 20.49 18.25 -29.32
CA LEU A 431 21.88 17.86 -29.64
C LEU A 431 22.78 19.05 -29.95
N SER A 432 22.25 20.26 -29.83
CA SER A 432 23.00 21.51 -29.88
C SER A 432 22.24 22.58 -29.10
N PRO A 433 22.93 23.56 -28.48
CA PRO A 433 22.29 24.60 -27.69
C PRO A 433 21.19 25.34 -28.46
N GLY A 434 19.99 25.42 -27.87
CA GLY A 434 18.83 26.12 -28.44
C GLY A 434 18.16 25.43 -29.64
N ALA A 435 18.61 24.25 -30.05
CA ALA A 435 17.93 23.47 -31.08
C ALA A 435 16.71 22.74 -30.53
N LYS A 436 15.74 22.45 -31.43
CA LYS A 436 14.65 21.53 -31.12
C LYS A 436 15.20 20.15 -30.76
N PRO A 437 14.50 19.38 -29.91
CA PRO A 437 14.90 18.02 -29.58
C PRO A 437 15.09 17.16 -30.83
N SER A 438 16.00 16.20 -30.72
CA SER A 438 16.21 15.16 -31.74
C SER A 438 16.19 13.80 -31.06
N LEU A 439 15.67 12.82 -31.78
CA LEU A 439 15.71 11.42 -31.39
C LEU A 439 17.10 10.87 -31.75
N ALA A 440 17.83 10.34 -30.79
CA ALA A 440 19.07 9.60 -30.98
C ALA A 440 18.83 8.12 -30.68
N VAL A 441 19.21 7.23 -31.60
CA VAL A 441 18.98 5.78 -31.49
C VAL A 441 20.23 5.02 -31.88
N ILE A 442 20.61 4.03 -31.06
CA ILE A 442 21.59 3.03 -31.50
C ILE A 442 20.82 1.90 -32.18
N VAL A 443 21.14 1.63 -33.44
CA VAL A 443 20.54 0.53 -34.21
C VAL A 443 21.59 -0.52 -34.56
N GLU A 444 21.15 -1.78 -34.65
CA GLU A 444 21.95 -2.91 -35.10
C GLU A 444 21.42 -3.47 -36.42
N SER A 445 22.27 -3.50 -37.44
CA SER A 445 21.93 -4.06 -38.76
C SER A 445 21.92 -5.59 -38.74
N ALA A 446 21.41 -6.20 -39.82
CA ALA A 446 21.33 -7.65 -39.95
C ALA A 446 22.71 -8.36 -39.91
N ASP A 447 23.79 -7.66 -40.28
CA ASP A 447 25.17 -8.13 -40.19
C ASP A 447 25.83 -7.86 -38.82
N GLY A 448 25.05 -7.43 -37.82
CA GLY A 448 25.48 -7.22 -36.44
C GLY A 448 26.24 -5.91 -36.20
N LYS A 449 26.34 -5.03 -37.20
CA LYS A 449 27.02 -3.73 -37.06
C LYS A 449 26.10 -2.70 -36.42
N ARG A 450 26.69 -1.81 -35.64
CA ARG A 450 25.94 -0.77 -34.92
C ARG A 450 26.14 0.60 -35.54
N SER A 451 25.07 1.39 -35.55
CA SER A 451 25.09 2.77 -36.02
C SER A 451 24.27 3.66 -35.08
N LEU A 452 24.70 4.90 -34.91
CA LEU A 452 23.90 5.96 -34.32
C LEU A 452 23.04 6.58 -35.42
N VAL A 453 21.73 6.63 -35.20
CA VAL A 453 20.78 7.35 -36.04
C VAL A 453 20.25 8.53 -35.22
N THR A 454 20.43 9.75 -35.73
CA THR A 454 19.74 10.93 -35.20
C THR A 454 18.61 11.34 -36.14
N ARG A 455 17.45 11.72 -35.59
CA ARG A 455 16.26 12.06 -36.35
C ARG A 455 15.53 13.26 -35.76
N THR A 456 15.22 14.24 -36.61
CA THR A 456 14.40 15.42 -36.28
C THR A 456 12.92 15.14 -36.59
N ALA A 457 12.02 15.94 -36.01
CA ALA A 457 10.57 15.78 -36.18
C ALA A 457 10.11 15.90 -37.65
N ASP A 458 10.81 16.69 -38.47
CA ASP A 458 10.55 16.80 -39.91
C ASP A 458 11.02 15.57 -40.72
N GLY A 459 11.50 14.53 -40.05
CA GLY A 459 11.88 13.24 -40.63
C GLY A 459 13.28 13.20 -41.24
N LYS A 460 14.08 14.27 -41.13
CA LYS A 460 15.49 14.21 -41.53
C LYS A 460 16.26 13.30 -40.58
N SER A 461 17.06 12.41 -41.15
CA SER A 461 17.89 11.49 -40.40
C SER A 461 19.36 11.57 -40.81
N LYS A 462 20.25 11.44 -39.84
CA LYS A 462 21.69 11.30 -40.04
C LYS A 462 22.13 9.97 -39.41
N THR A 463 22.91 9.20 -40.16
CA THR A 463 23.43 7.90 -39.70
C THR A 463 24.94 7.96 -39.61
N GLN A 464 25.48 7.61 -38.45
CA GLN A 464 26.89 7.47 -38.17
C GLN A 464 27.19 6.01 -37.81
N LYS A 465 28.13 5.38 -38.52
CA LYS A 465 28.59 4.03 -38.15
C LYS A 465 29.39 4.10 -36.84
N LEU A 466 29.12 3.17 -35.93
CA LEU A 466 29.86 3.04 -34.67
C LEU A 466 30.92 1.94 -34.80
N SER A 467 31.91 1.94 -33.92
CA SER A 467 32.90 0.87 -33.85
C SER A 467 32.27 -0.49 -33.54
N ASP A 468 32.94 -1.57 -33.97
CA ASP A 468 32.51 -2.95 -33.69
C ASP A 468 32.80 -3.40 -32.24
N ASN A 469 33.26 -2.51 -31.37
CA ASN A 469 33.75 -2.81 -30.02
C ASN A 469 32.65 -2.92 -28.95
N PHE A 470 31.50 -3.51 -29.28
CA PHE A 470 30.44 -3.76 -28.30
C PHE A 470 30.42 -5.25 -27.92
N LYS A 471 30.49 -5.58 -26.62
CA LYS A 471 30.37 -6.98 -26.16
C LYS A 471 28.95 -7.33 -25.71
N ALA A 472 28.15 -6.33 -25.37
CA ALA A 472 26.77 -6.43 -24.90
C ALA A 472 25.89 -5.32 -25.48
N ASN A 473 24.58 -5.44 -25.26
CA ASN A 473 23.63 -4.42 -25.68
C ASN A 473 23.70 -3.20 -24.75
N PRO A 474 23.58 -1.98 -25.29
CA PRO A 474 23.40 -0.79 -24.48
C PRO A 474 22.23 -0.94 -23.51
N ALA A 475 22.48 -0.56 -22.27
CA ALA A 475 21.47 -0.40 -21.25
C ALA A 475 20.78 0.96 -21.39
N THR A 476 21.55 2.02 -21.51
CA THR A 476 21.00 3.39 -21.50
C THR A 476 21.73 4.22 -22.53
N LEU A 477 20.99 5.09 -23.23
CA LEU A 477 21.53 6.18 -24.01
C LEU A 477 21.06 7.48 -23.35
N ALA A 478 21.96 8.40 -23.08
CA ALA A 478 21.64 9.68 -22.43
C ALA A 478 22.33 10.83 -23.16
N ILE A 479 21.71 12.02 -23.12
CA ILE A 479 22.27 13.26 -23.66
C ILE A 479 22.80 14.08 -22.49
N HIS A 480 24.09 14.41 -22.50
CA HIS A 480 24.74 15.18 -21.44
C HIS A 480 26.07 15.76 -21.94
N ASP A 481 26.38 17.01 -21.58
CA ASP A 481 27.68 17.63 -21.82
C ASP A 481 28.70 17.11 -20.79
N VAL A 482 29.32 15.96 -21.09
CA VAL A 482 30.13 15.21 -20.11
C VAL A 482 31.55 15.76 -19.99
N ASN A 483 32.02 16.49 -21.01
CA ASN A 483 33.32 17.14 -21.02
C ASN A 483 33.26 18.62 -20.56
N GLN A 484 32.04 19.16 -20.42
CA GLN A 484 31.69 20.52 -20.02
C GLN A 484 32.17 21.59 -21.00
N ASP A 485 32.05 21.33 -22.30
CA ASP A 485 32.43 22.23 -23.40
C ASP A 485 31.26 23.07 -23.96
N GLY A 486 30.04 22.84 -23.47
CA GLY A 486 28.81 23.52 -23.89
C GLY A 486 28.07 22.82 -25.03
N LEU A 487 28.57 21.69 -25.54
CA LEU A 487 27.89 20.87 -26.53
C LEU A 487 27.37 19.57 -25.88
N PRO A 488 26.09 19.21 -26.08
CA PRO A 488 25.58 17.96 -25.54
C PRO A 488 26.19 16.73 -26.23
N ASP A 489 26.83 15.86 -25.45
CA ASP A 489 27.36 14.57 -25.90
C ASP A 489 26.32 13.45 -25.75
N LEU A 490 26.61 12.26 -26.30
CA LEU A 490 25.84 11.06 -26.04
C LEU A 490 26.63 10.07 -25.20
N ILE A 491 26.03 9.64 -24.09
CA ILE A 491 26.60 8.65 -23.17
C ILE A 491 25.87 7.33 -23.37
N VAL A 492 26.62 6.29 -23.72
CA VAL A 492 26.14 4.92 -23.89
C VAL A 492 26.61 4.09 -22.70
N LEU A 493 25.68 3.74 -21.82
CA LEU A 493 25.93 2.88 -20.68
C LEU A 493 25.71 1.43 -21.10
N ILE A 494 26.73 0.60 -20.91
CA ILE A 494 26.73 -0.82 -21.31
C ILE A 494 27.09 -1.65 -20.07
N PRO A 495 26.28 -2.65 -19.69
CA PRO A 495 26.57 -3.50 -18.54
C PRO A 495 27.94 -4.18 -18.66
N TYR A 496 28.71 -4.17 -17.57
CA TYR A 496 30.03 -4.82 -17.45
C TYR A 496 31.12 -4.31 -18.42
N GLU A 497 30.91 -3.16 -19.05
CA GLU A 497 31.82 -2.61 -20.07
C GLU A 497 32.32 -1.21 -19.73
N LYS A 498 33.17 -0.65 -20.61
CA LYS A 498 33.54 0.76 -20.55
C LYS A 498 32.34 1.61 -20.95
N ILE A 499 32.28 2.84 -20.43
CA ILE A 499 31.29 3.81 -20.89
C ILE A 499 31.75 4.30 -22.26
N LYS A 500 30.86 4.19 -23.24
CA LYS A 500 31.13 4.72 -24.57
C LYS A 500 30.54 6.12 -24.66
N VAL A 501 31.38 7.11 -24.94
CA VAL A 501 31.01 8.52 -25.08
C VAL A 501 31.13 8.87 -26.55
N LEU A 502 30.07 9.41 -27.14
CA LEU A 502 30.08 9.99 -28.47
C LEU A 502 30.14 11.51 -28.26
N LEU A 503 31.35 12.07 -28.39
CA LEU A 503 31.63 13.48 -28.15
C LEU A 503 31.13 14.33 -29.31
N GLN A 504 30.35 15.36 -29.00
CA GLN A 504 29.82 16.25 -30.02
C GLN A 504 30.92 17.16 -30.56
N VAL A 505 31.07 17.20 -31.88
CA VAL A 505 32.05 18.06 -32.55
C VAL A 505 31.33 18.88 -33.61
N ALA A 506 31.40 20.21 -33.47
CA ALA A 506 30.71 21.13 -34.36
C ALA A 506 31.00 20.83 -35.84
N GLY A 507 29.94 20.58 -36.61
CA GLY A 507 29.99 20.32 -38.04
C GLY A 507 30.54 18.94 -38.44
N LYS A 508 30.77 18.02 -37.50
CA LYS A 508 31.27 16.67 -37.76
C LYS A 508 30.33 15.60 -37.20
N ASP A 509 30.71 14.35 -37.43
CA ASP A 509 30.18 13.20 -36.71
C ASP A 509 30.73 13.19 -35.28
N PHE A 510 30.04 12.51 -34.36
CA PHE A 510 30.49 12.40 -32.99
C PHE A 510 31.82 11.65 -32.93
N ASP A 511 32.76 12.10 -32.10
CA ASP A 511 34.00 11.37 -31.87
C ASP A 511 33.79 10.28 -30.80
N GLU A 512 34.03 9.02 -31.16
CA GLU A 512 33.77 7.87 -30.31
C GLU A 512 34.93 7.60 -29.35
N GLN A 513 34.63 7.54 -28.06
CA GLN A 513 35.59 7.34 -26.96
C GLN A 513 35.13 6.20 -26.05
N ASP A 514 36.01 5.23 -25.80
CA ASP A 514 35.78 4.13 -24.85
C ASP A 514 36.50 4.42 -23.53
N VAL A 515 35.74 4.88 -22.54
CA VAL A 515 36.28 5.44 -21.30
C VAL A 515 35.97 4.52 -20.12
N ALA A 516 37.01 4.10 -19.39
CA ALA A 516 36.81 3.28 -18.21
C ALA A 516 36.14 4.11 -17.09
N PRO A 517 35.02 3.64 -16.50
CA PRO A 517 34.46 4.29 -15.33
C PRO A 517 35.45 4.19 -14.16
N PRO A 518 35.58 5.24 -13.32
CA PRO A 518 36.45 5.16 -12.16
C PRO A 518 36.02 4.03 -11.23
N GLY A 519 36.93 3.11 -10.89
CA GLY A 519 36.62 1.94 -10.05
C GLY A 519 36.43 0.63 -10.81
N GLY A 520 36.52 0.68 -12.15
CA GLY A 520 36.49 -0.49 -13.02
C GLY A 520 35.11 -0.72 -13.66
N SER A 521 35.09 -1.51 -14.74
CA SER A 521 33.92 -1.77 -15.57
C SER A 521 32.91 -2.77 -15.00
N ASP A 522 32.96 -3.13 -13.72
CA ASP A 522 32.09 -4.15 -13.11
C ASP A 522 30.66 -3.65 -12.78
N ILE A 523 30.12 -2.71 -13.58
CA ILE A 523 28.81 -2.11 -13.34
C ILE A 523 27.73 -2.96 -14.03
N ALA A 524 27.01 -3.76 -13.24
CA ALA A 524 25.97 -4.67 -13.72
C ALA A 524 24.72 -3.96 -14.23
N GLN A 525 24.27 -2.93 -13.52
CA GLN A 525 23.08 -2.15 -13.84
C GLN A 525 23.48 -0.68 -13.87
N PRO A 526 24.05 -0.22 -15.00
CA PRO A 526 24.50 1.15 -15.08
C PRO A 526 23.29 2.08 -15.13
N TRP A 527 23.40 3.20 -14.43
CA TRP A 527 22.38 4.21 -14.31
C TRP A 527 22.97 5.59 -14.57
N PHE A 528 22.12 6.55 -14.96
CA PHE A 528 22.51 7.90 -15.33
C PHE A 528 21.78 8.93 -14.47
N SER A 529 22.54 9.83 -13.86
CA SER A 529 22.08 11.05 -13.23
C SER A 529 23.17 12.10 -13.37
N ALA A 530 22.78 13.38 -13.32
CA ALA A 530 23.72 14.48 -13.41
C ALA A 530 23.35 15.57 -12.40
N ALA A 531 24.35 16.18 -11.80
CA ALA A 531 24.16 17.28 -10.85
C ALA A 531 25.43 18.11 -10.77
N ASP A 532 25.28 19.43 -10.59
CA ASP A 532 26.38 20.30 -10.17
C ASP A 532 26.67 20.01 -8.69
N VAL A 533 27.74 19.27 -8.42
CA VAL A 533 28.08 18.83 -7.06
C VAL A 533 29.08 19.74 -6.36
N ASP A 534 29.77 20.60 -7.11
CA ASP A 534 30.81 21.47 -6.56
C ASP A 534 30.43 22.96 -6.57
N GLY A 535 29.33 23.32 -7.22
CA GLY A 535 28.73 24.66 -7.27
C GLY A 535 29.29 25.53 -8.38
N ASP A 536 29.96 24.95 -9.38
CA ASP A 536 30.57 25.71 -10.49
C ASP A 536 29.58 26.03 -11.64
N GLY A 537 28.32 25.58 -11.52
CA GLY A 537 27.25 25.77 -12.49
C GLY A 537 27.29 24.77 -13.65
N LYS A 538 28.19 23.78 -13.63
CA LYS A 538 28.30 22.75 -14.65
C LYS A 538 27.99 21.39 -14.04
N PRO A 539 26.96 20.68 -14.53
CA PRO A 539 26.60 19.40 -13.94
C PRO A 539 27.68 18.34 -14.23
N GLU A 540 28.05 17.58 -13.20
CA GLU A 540 28.85 16.37 -13.30
C GLU A 540 27.98 15.15 -13.60
N LEU A 541 28.56 14.15 -14.26
CA LEU A 541 27.98 12.81 -14.36
C LEU A 541 28.12 12.08 -13.02
N LEU A 542 27.01 11.58 -12.49
CA LEU A 542 26.97 10.80 -11.26
C LEU A 542 27.00 9.30 -11.55
N LEU A 543 28.00 8.60 -11.02
CA LEU A 543 28.17 7.16 -11.18
C LEU A 543 28.14 6.46 -9.82
N ALA A 544 27.07 5.70 -9.58
CA ALA A 544 26.93 4.86 -8.39
C ALA A 544 27.61 3.51 -8.62
N GLN A 545 28.52 3.12 -7.73
CA GLN A 545 29.21 1.84 -7.83
C GLN A 545 29.62 1.34 -6.44
N LYS A 546 29.30 0.07 -6.14
CA LYS A 546 29.60 -0.55 -4.84
C LYS A 546 29.03 0.34 -3.72
N ASN A 547 29.88 0.80 -2.81
CA ASN A 547 29.51 1.62 -1.67
C ASN A 547 29.82 3.11 -1.87
N PHE A 548 30.03 3.60 -3.09
CA PHE A 548 30.32 5.02 -3.34
C PHE A 548 29.57 5.57 -4.56
N LEU A 549 29.31 6.87 -4.53
CA LEU A 549 28.90 7.69 -5.66
C LEU A 549 30.09 8.54 -6.07
N ARG A 550 30.40 8.60 -7.36
CA ARG A 550 31.41 9.50 -7.92
C ARG A 550 30.78 10.50 -8.85
N ALA A 551 31.12 11.77 -8.66
CA ALA A 551 30.86 12.82 -9.62
C ALA A 551 32.08 12.94 -10.53
N VAL A 552 31.86 12.81 -11.84
CA VAL A 552 32.94 12.73 -12.83
C VAL A 552 32.73 13.71 -13.98
N VAL A 553 33.85 14.22 -14.48
CA VAL A 553 33.91 15.01 -15.73
C VAL A 553 34.89 14.32 -16.67
N LEU A 554 34.56 14.29 -17.95
CA LEU A 554 35.47 13.78 -18.95
C LEU A 554 36.55 14.81 -19.28
N LYS A 555 37.82 14.41 -19.23
CA LYS A 555 38.96 15.27 -19.59
C LYS A 555 39.89 14.55 -20.57
N PRO A 556 40.59 15.30 -21.44
CA PRO A 556 41.67 14.75 -22.24
C PRO A 556 42.76 14.13 -21.35
N GLU A 557 43.25 12.97 -21.75
CA GLU A 557 44.33 12.27 -21.07
C GLU A 557 45.65 13.01 -21.29
N THR A 558 46.34 13.36 -20.20
CA THR A 558 47.61 14.11 -20.24
C THR A 558 48.86 13.21 -20.42
N SER A 559 48.67 11.89 -20.48
CA SER A 559 49.71 10.88 -20.74
C SER A 559 50.18 10.96 -22.20
N ALA A 560 51.43 10.56 -22.48
CA ALA A 560 51.95 10.50 -23.86
C ALA A 560 51.02 9.70 -24.79
N PRO A 561 50.83 10.13 -26.05
CA PRO A 561 49.84 9.53 -26.95
C PRO A 561 50.08 8.03 -27.12
N ASN A 562 48.99 7.25 -27.02
CA ASN A 562 49.00 5.83 -27.38
C ASN A 562 49.39 5.68 -28.86
N SER A 563 49.79 4.47 -29.25
CA SER A 563 50.33 4.12 -30.58
C SER A 563 49.45 4.46 -31.81
N THR A 564 48.27 5.04 -31.59
CA THR A 564 47.29 5.45 -32.60
C THR A 564 47.18 6.97 -32.80
N ASN A 565 47.96 7.81 -32.08
CA ASN A 565 47.94 9.29 -32.19
C ASN A 565 46.56 9.96 -31.95
N LYS A 566 45.59 9.25 -31.34
CA LYS A 566 44.35 9.85 -30.82
C LYS A 566 44.57 10.34 -29.39
N SER A 567 44.11 11.55 -29.09
CA SER A 567 44.00 12.07 -27.72
C SER A 567 43.05 11.16 -26.94
N GLY A 568 43.55 10.45 -25.92
CA GLY A 568 42.70 9.65 -25.04
C GLY A 568 41.82 10.57 -24.17
N PHE A 569 40.73 10.02 -23.63
CA PHE A 569 39.92 10.70 -22.61
C PHE A 569 39.80 9.82 -21.37
N VAL A 570 39.73 10.45 -20.20
CA VAL A 570 39.57 9.79 -18.90
C VAL A 570 38.54 10.53 -18.07
N PHE A 571 37.77 9.79 -17.27
CA PHE A 571 36.94 10.38 -16.24
C PHE A 571 37.81 10.88 -15.09
N GLN A 572 37.85 12.19 -14.90
CA GLN A 572 38.38 12.81 -13.71
C GLN A 572 37.29 12.81 -12.63
N VAL A 573 37.59 12.22 -11.48
CA VAL A 573 36.71 12.29 -10.30
C VAL A 573 36.82 13.70 -9.71
N LYS A 574 35.73 14.46 -9.74
CA LYS A 574 35.63 15.76 -9.06
C LYS A 574 35.38 15.55 -7.58
N ASP A 575 34.46 14.64 -7.26
CA ASP A 575 34.07 14.35 -5.88
C ASP A 575 33.68 12.87 -5.71
N GLN A 576 33.80 12.37 -4.48
CA GLN A 576 33.36 11.03 -4.10
C GLN A 576 32.59 11.07 -2.79
N ILE A 577 31.40 10.49 -2.79
CA ILE A 577 30.54 10.35 -1.61
C ILE A 577 30.44 8.88 -1.27
N ASN A 578 30.76 8.52 -0.04
CA ASN A 578 30.66 7.14 0.43
C ASN A 578 29.27 6.89 1.01
N GLY A 579 28.77 5.66 0.83
CA GLY A 579 27.59 5.17 1.51
C GLY A 579 27.79 5.12 3.03
N ALA A 580 26.69 5.00 3.76
CA ALA A 580 26.69 5.06 5.22
C ALA A 580 27.49 3.92 5.89
N ALA A 581 27.77 2.82 5.18
CA ALA A 581 28.55 1.71 5.69
C ALA A 581 29.43 1.05 4.61
N SER A 582 30.38 0.22 5.02
CA SER A 582 31.25 -0.53 4.10
C SER A 582 30.50 -1.56 3.25
N ASN A 583 29.36 -2.07 3.76
CA ASN A 583 28.48 -3.00 3.04
C ASN A 583 27.37 -2.30 2.23
N SER A 584 27.36 -0.96 2.18
CA SER A 584 26.39 -0.23 1.36
C SER A 584 26.48 -0.62 -0.12
N ARG A 585 25.32 -0.67 -0.78
CA ARG A 585 25.25 -0.81 -2.25
C ARG A 585 24.44 0.34 -2.84
N LEU A 586 25.14 1.39 -3.24
CA LEU A 586 24.53 2.55 -3.86
C LEU A 586 24.15 2.23 -5.31
N VAL A 587 22.88 2.43 -5.64
CA VAL A 587 22.33 2.17 -6.98
C VAL A 587 21.80 3.43 -7.65
N ALA A 588 21.39 4.44 -6.87
CA ALA A 588 20.93 5.72 -7.40
C ALA A 588 21.21 6.94 -6.49
N ALA A 589 21.05 8.14 -7.04
CA ALA A 589 21.40 9.45 -6.48
C ALA A 589 20.61 10.64 -7.13
N ALA A 590 19.65 11.22 -6.43
CA ALA A 590 18.94 12.41 -6.89
C ALA A 590 19.48 13.68 -6.25
N ALA A 591 19.71 14.73 -7.05
CA ALA A 591 20.02 16.07 -6.55
C ALA A 591 18.73 16.89 -6.41
N VAL A 592 18.48 17.41 -5.20
CA VAL A 592 17.32 18.24 -4.91
C VAL A 592 17.78 19.56 -4.28
N PRO A 593 17.44 20.71 -4.88
CA PRO A 593 17.75 22.00 -4.28
C PRO A 593 17.04 22.14 -2.92
N ASN A 594 17.81 22.37 -1.84
CA ASN A 594 17.27 22.71 -0.52
C ASN A 594 16.96 24.22 -0.40
N TRP A 595 17.27 25.01 -1.44
CA TRP A 595 17.07 26.47 -1.53
C TRP A 595 17.80 27.33 -0.48
N THR A 596 18.40 26.70 0.53
CA THR A 596 19.27 27.34 1.52
C THR A 596 20.75 27.18 1.19
N ASN A 597 21.10 26.12 0.47
CA ASN A 597 22.48 25.76 0.14
C ASN A 597 22.79 26.17 -1.30
N ALA A 598 24.05 26.53 -1.57
CA ALA A 598 24.51 26.86 -2.92
C ALA A 598 24.53 25.63 -3.85
N VAL A 599 24.82 24.46 -3.28
CA VAL A 599 24.81 23.16 -3.97
C VAL A 599 23.57 22.38 -3.52
N ALA A 600 22.94 21.68 -4.46
CA ALA A 600 21.80 20.83 -4.17
C ALA A 600 22.17 19.70 -3.20
N SER A 601 21.26 19.32 -2.31
CA SER A 601 21.47 18.16 -1.45
C SER A 601 21.32 16.87 -2.27
N LEU A 602 22.08 15.84 -1.93
CA LEU A 602 22.05 14.56 -2.64
C LEU A 602 21.31 13.51 -1.81
N PHE A 603 20.37 12.83 -2.44
CA PHE A 603 19.69 11.68 -1.88
C PHE A 603 20.21 10.42 -2.55
N LEU A 604 20.81 9.51 -1.79
CA LEU A 604 21.42 8.27 -2.29
C LEU A 604 20.55 7.06 -1.94
N LEU A 605 20.26 6.22 -2.93
CA LEU A 605 19.53 4.97 -2.74
C LEU A 605 20.51 3.83 -2.47
N ASP A 606 20.43 3.27 -1.26
CA ASP A 606 21.18 2.09 -0.85
C ASP A 606 20.28 0.85 -0.91
N ALA A 607 20.50 0.02 -1.93
CA ALA A 607 19.69 -1.18 -2.17
C ALA A 607 20.01 -2.32 -1.19
N GLU A 608 21.23 -2.39 -0.64
CA GLU A 608 21.59 -3.43 0.33
C GLU A 608 21.02 -3.12 1.71
N ARG A 609 21.12 -1.85 2.13
CA ARG A 609 20.61 -1.40 3.44
C ARG A 609 19.14 -1.02 3.43
N LYS A 610 18.50 -0.98 2.26
CA LYS A 610 17.11 -0.56 2.07
C LYS A 610 16.87 0.84 2.66
N ALA A 611 17.71 1.80 2.26
CA ALA A 611 17.71 3.12 2.86
C ALA A 611 17.88 4.23 1.82
N LEU A 612 17.32 5.39 2.12
CA LEU A 612 17.59 6.65 1.46
C LEU A 612 18.52 7.50 2.35
N THR A 613 19.71 7.81 1.86
CA THR A 613 20.70 8.61 2.58
C THR A 613 20.69 10.05 2.06
N LEU A 614 20.42 11.02 2.92
CA LEU A 614 20.56 12.45 2.61
C LEU A 614 21.98 12.91 2.92
N CYS A 615 22.63 13.50 1.92
CA CYS A 615 23.95 14.08 2.01
C CYS A 615 23.90 15.58 1.66
N GLU A 616 24.65 16.39 2.39
CA GLU A 616 24.84 17.82 2.10
C GLU A 616 26.32 18.17 2.06
N ARG A 617 26.65 19.17 1.24
CA ARG A 617 28.00 19.69 1.13
C ARG A 617 28.18 20.84 2.11
N ASP A 618 29.14 20.72 3.01
CA ASP A 618 29.43 21.76 4.00
C ASP A 618 30.17 22.96 3.37
N PRO A 619 30.29 24.10 4.09
CA PRO A 619 31.01 25.26 3.58
C PRO A 619 32.51 25.04 3.32
N ALA A 620 33.10 23.95 3.83
CA ALA A 620 34.48 23.56 3.52
C ALA A 620 34.58 22.73 2.22
N GLY A 621 33.44 22.44 1.57
CA GLY A 621 33.35 21.69 0.33
C GLY A 621 33.31 20.18 0.53
N VAL A 622 33.07 19.70 1.76
CA VAL A 622 33.06 18.26 2.09
C VAL A 622 31.63 17.74 2.18
N TRP A 623 31.38 16.60 1.54
CA TRP A 623 30.09 15.90 1.63
C TRP A 623 29.92 15.18 2.96
N GLN A 624 28.81 15.43 3.64
CA GLN A 624 28.45 14.84 4.92
C GLN A 624 27.12 14.09 4.82
N VAL A 625 27.05 12.92 5.45
CA VAL A 625 25.78 12.21 5.65
C VAL A 625 24.99 12.92 6.75
N VAL A 626 23.83 13.47 6.40
CA VAL A 626 22.95 14.21 7.33
C VAL A 626 21.92 13.29 7.97
N ARG A 627 21.29 12.42 7.17
CA ARG A 627 20.25 11.46 7.63
C ARG A 627 20.29 10.17 6.82
N ASN A 628 19.94 9.07 7.48
CA ASN A 628 19.66 7.79 6.85
C ASN A 628 18.21 7.42 7.16
N LEU A 629 17.40 7.25 6.11
CA LEU A 629 15.97 6.98 6.20
C LEU A 629 15.71 5.54 5.77
N PRO A 630 15.19 4.66 6.64
CA PRO A 630 14.84 3.30 6.24
C PRO A 630 13.67 3.33 5.25
N LEU A 631 13.70 2.46 4.25
CA LEU A 631 12.65 2.31 3.26
C LEU A 631 11.87 1.00 3.53
N PRO A 632 10.53 1.05 3.58
CA PRO A 632 9.70 -0.13 3.80
C PRO A 632 9.67 -1.06 2.57
N VAL A 633 9.93 -0.50 1.39
CA VAL A 633 10.03 -1.21 0.11
C VAL A 633 11.40 -0.89 -0.49
N ALA A 634 12.09 -1.90 -1.02
CA ALA A 634 13.50 -1.78 -1.40
C ALA A 634 13.81 -2.13 -2.87
N GLU A 635 12.80 -2.48 -3.66
CA GLU A 635 12.98 -2.89 -5.06
C GLU A 635 13.03 -1.71 -6.04
N PHE A 636 13.67 -0.60 -5.61
CA PHE A 636 13.88 0.57 -6.44
C PHE A 636 15.28 0.53 -7.05
N ALA A 637 15.37 0.97 -8.31
CA ALA A 637 16.63 1.01 -9.05
C ALA A 637 17.06 2.45 -9.38
N ASN A 638 16.11 3.38 -9.49
CA ASN A 638 16.38 4.77 -9.86
C ASN A 638 15.77 5.75 -8.84
N LEU A 639 16.36 6.94 -8.78
CA LEU A 639 15.82 8.12 -8.10
C LEU A 639 15.68 9.28 -9.07
N SER A 640 14.69 10.14 -8.84
CA SER A 640 14.59 11.42 -9.55
C SER A 640 13.96 12.49 -8.67
N PRO A 641 14.37 13.77 -8.79
CA PRO A 641 13.60 14.88 -8.22
C PRO A 641 12.27 15.01 -8.96
N VAL A 642 11.18 15.22 -8.24
CA VAL A 642 9.85 15.46 -8.84
C VAL A 642 9.13 16.59 -8.10
N ALA A 643 8.34 17.35 -8.85
CA ALA A 643 7.47 18.38 -8.32
C ALA A 643 6.05 17.82 -8.18
N MET A 644 5.57 17.74 -6.93
CA MET A 644 4.23 17.26 -6.59
C MET A 644 3.39 18.45 -6.09
N GLY A 645 2.32 18.79 -6.81
CA GLY A 645 1.47 19.95 -6.57
C GLY A 645 2.14 21.29 -6.88
N ASP A 646 3.32 21.27 -7.51
CA ASP A 646 4.16 22.44 -7.74
C ASP A 646 4.93 22.28 -9.07
N THR A 647 5.63 23.34 -9.46
CA THR A 647 6.56 23.40 -10.60
C THR A 647 8.01 23.13 -10.17
N LYS A 648 8.33 23.33 -8.89
CA LYS A 648 9.66 23.09 -8.33
C LYS A 648 9.72 21.74 -7.64
N ALA A 649 10.84 21.03 -7.82
CA ALA A 649 11.07 19.76 -7.16
C ALA A 649 10.96 19.91 -5.63
N ASN A 650 10.00 19.21 -5.05
CA ASN A 650 9.69 19.22 -3.62
C ASN A 650 9.58 17.80 -3.05
N SER A 651 9.88 16.79 -3.87
CA SER A 651 9.78 15.37 -3.54
C SER A 651 10.91 14.59 -4.21
N VAL A 652 11.26 13.45 -3.63
CA VAL A 652 12.14 12.45 -4.26
C VAL A 652 11.27 11.29 -4.73
N ALA A 653 11.29 11.01 -6.04
CA ALA A 653 10.63 9.84 -6.63
C ALA A 653 11.59 8.65 -6.72
N PHE A 654 11.04 7.47 -6.52
CA PHE A 654 11.70 6.17 -6.58
C PHE A 654 11.04 5.33 -7.67
N LEU A 655 11.83 4.77 -8.57
CA LEU A 655 11.32 3.97 -9.68
C LEU A 655 11.85 2.53 -9.55
N GLY A 656 10.91 1.58 -9.54
CA GLY A 656 11.16 0.14 -9.46
C GLY A 656 10.27 -0.62 -10.44
N LEU A 657 10.59 -1.90 -10.70
CA LEU A 657 9.85 -2.69 -11.71
C LEU A 657 8.38 -2.91 -11.36
N ASN A 658 8.07 -3.06 -10.06
CA ASN A 658 6.75 -3.42 -9.56
C ASN A 658 6.13 -2.34 -8.67
N SER A 659 6.80 -1.19 -8.50
CA SER A 659 6.31 -0.10 -7.69
C SER A 659 6.98 1.22 -8.07
N VAL A 660 6.22 2.29 -7.94
CA VAL A 660 6.72 3.67 -7.94
C VAL A 660 6.44 4.24 -6.55
N ALA A 661 7.37 5.02 -6.01
CA ALA A 661 7.12 5.73 -4.76
C ALA A 661 7.58 7.18 -4.87
N TRP A 662 7.09 8.01 -3.97
CA TRP A 662 7.62 9.35 -3.77
C TRP A 662 7.56 9.72 -2.29
N MET A 663 8.55 10.48 -1.86
CA MET A 663 8.62 11.05 -0.53
C MET A 663 8.63 12.57 -0.66
N PRO A 664 7.54 13.26 -0.26
CA PRO A 664 7.54 14.70 -0.13
C PRO A 664 8.62 15.17 0.86
N LEU A 665 9.21 16.33 0.61
CA LEU A 665 10.20 16.95 1.48
C LEU A 665 9.60 18.07 2.35
N ALA A 666 8.28 18.07 2.49
CA ALA A 666 7.46 19.00 3.25
C ALA A 666 6.10 18.37 3.59
N GLY A 667 5.26 19.10 4.33
CA GLY A 667 3.88 18.72 4.63
C GLY A 667 3.72 17.91 5.91
N ASP A 668 2.57 17.25 6.03
CA ASP A 668 2.19 16.46 7.20
C ASP A 668 2.38 14.96 6.95
N VAL A 669 2.83 14.26 7.99
CA VAL A 669 2.92 12.80 8.06
C VAL A 669 1.84 12.25 8.97
N TRP A 670 1.62 10.93 8.90
CA TRP A 670 0.85 10.32 9.97
C TRP A 670 1.72 9.86 11.12
N GLU A 671 1.11 9.92 12.29
CA GLU A 671 1.58 9.35 13.53
C GLU A 671 0.52 8.39 14.06
N PHE A 672 0.98 7.27 14.60
CA PHE A 672 0.16 6.34 15.35
C PHE A 672 0.31 6.66 16.83
N THR A 673 -0.61 7.47 17.34
CA THR A 673 -0.53 8.04 18.69
C THR A 673 -1.22 7.10 19.68
N THR A 674 -0.47 6.60 20.66
CA THR A 674 -1.04 5.81 21.76
C THR A 674 -1.82 6.70 22.72
N LEU A 675 -3.06 6.30 23.02
CA LEU A 675 -3.94 6.94 23.99
C LEU A 675 -3.72 6.35 25.39
N ASP A 676 -3.68 5.03 25.47
CA ASP A 676 -3.42 4.29 26.72
C ASP A 676 -2.94 2.86 26.44
N GLY A 677 -2.50 2.15 27.48
CA GLY A 677 -2.04 0.78 27.31
C GLY A 677 -2.34 -0.09 28.52
N TYR A 678 -2.64 -1.36 28.25
CA TYR A 678 -3.16 -2.32 29.20
C TYR A 678 -2.27 -3.57 29.25
N GLU A 679 -1.99 -4.05 30.46
CA GLU A 679 -1.35 -5.33 30.70
C GLU A 679 -2.30 -6.20 31.50
N THR A 680 -2.45 -7.46 31.11
CA THR A 680 -3.36 -8.36 31.81
C THR A 680 -2.88 -8.55 33.27
N PRO A 681 -3.76 -8.38 34.27
CA PRO A 681 -3.41 -8.69 35.64
C PRO A 681 -3.29 -10.21 35.90
N ILE A 682 -3.56 -11.08 34.90
CA ILE A 682 -3.34 -12.52 35.05
C ILE A 682 -1.83 -12.76 35.10
N LYS A 683 -1.35 -13.26 36.25
CA LYS A 683 0.05 -13.69 36.39
C LYS A 683 0.38 -14.73 35.31
N ASP A 684 1.47 -14.52 34.57
CA ASP A 684 1.88 -15.37 33.44
C ASP A 684 0.81 -15.47 32.33
N GLY A 685 -0.07 -14.48 32.24
CA GLY A 685 -1.12 -14.38 31.22
C GLY A 685 -0.58 -13.94 29.87
N PHE A 686 -1.36 -14.24 28.84
CA PHE A 686 -1.02 -13.99 27.45
C PHE A 686 -2.27 -13.59 26.68
N LEU A 687 -2.38 -12.30 26.37
CA LEU A 687 -3.45 -11.80 25.50
C LEU A 687 -3.24 -12.35 24.09
N GLY A 688 -4.22 -13.10 23.61
CA GLY A 688 -4.24 -13.76 22.31
C GLY A 688 -4.85 -12.84 21.25
N ASP A 689 -6.08 -12.38 21.51
CA ASP A 689 -6.87 -11.56 20.59
C ASP A 689 -7.70 -10.50 21.33
N VAL A 690 -8.30 -9.57 20.59
CA VAL A 690 -9.16 -8.50 21.11
C VAL A 690 -10.37 -8.28 20.20
N ASN A 691 -11.54 -8.14 20.82
CA ASN A 691 -12.79 -7.72 20.16
C ASN A 691 -13.36 -6.51 20.90
N ALA A 692 -14.19 -5.70 20.24
CA ALA A 692 -14.88 -4.61 20.90
C ALA A 692 -16.41 -4.65 20.70
N GLY A 693 -17.12 -4.14 21.69
CA GLY A 693 -18.58 -4.02 21.66
C GLY A 693 -19.10 -3.18 22.82
N ASP A 694 -20.23 -2.51 22.63
CA ASP A 694 -20.85 -1.65 23.64
C ASP A 694 -21.61 -2.52 24.66
N LEU A 695 -20.87 -3.15 25.58
CA LEU A 695 -21.44 -4.13 26.51
C LEU A 695 -22.24 -3.46 27.62
N ASP A 696 -21.99 -2.21 27.99
CA ASP A 696 -22.78 -1.49 29.00
C ASP A 696 -23.82 -0.51 28.40
N ASN A 697 -23.95 -0.48 27.07
CA ASN A 697 -24.86 0.38 26.31
C ASN A 697 -24.68 1.88 26.62
N ASP A 698 -23.45 2.32 26.90
CA ASP A 698 -23.14 3.73 27.14
C ASP A 698 -22.82 4.50 25.84
N GLY A 699 -22.85 3.81 24.69
CA GLY A 699 -22.54 4.33 23.36
C GLY A 699 -21.06 4.25 23.01
N ARG A 700 -20.22 3.74 23.91
CA ARG A 700 -18.79 3.51 23.69
C ARG A 700 -18.53 2.02 23.76
N LYS A 701 -17.67 1.52 22.86
CA LYS A 701 -17.34 0.09 22.87
C LYS A 701 -16.31 -0.22 23.95
N ASP A 702 -16.59 -1.25 24.73
CA ASP A 702 -15.66 -1.92 25.64
C ASP A 702 -14.78 -2.91 24.89
N LEU A 703 -13.65 -3.29 25.50
CA LEU A 703 -12.70 -4.24 24.94
C LEU A 703 -12.76 -5.58 25.66
N LEU A 704 -12.84 -6.65 24.88
CA LEU A 704 -12.77 -8.02 25.36
C LEU A 704 -11.52 -8.70 24.82
N PHE A 705 -10.60 -9.04 25.71
CA PHE A 705 -9.41 -9.79 25.35
C PHE A 705 -9.60 -11.29 25.62
N THR A 706 -9.16 -12.13 24.67
CA THR A 706 -9.00 -13.57 24.91
C THR A 706 -7.63 -13.82 25.52
N GLU A 707 -7.57 -14.50 26.66
CA GLU A 707 -6.31 -14.87 27.32
C GLU A 707 -6.11 -16.39 27.20
N THR A 708 -5.09 -16.79 26.46
CA THR A 708 -4.98 -18.17 25.96
C THR A 708 -4.04 -19.06 26.77
N SER A 709 -3.35 -18.54 27.79
CA SER A 709 -2.51 -19.37 28.67
C SER A 709 -3.31 -20.02 29.79
N LYS A 710 -4.36 -19.35 30.26
CA LYS A 710 -5.24 -19.85 31.33
C LYS A 710 -6.71 -19.89 30.93
N ASN A 711 -7.03 -19.55 29.68
CA ASN A 711 -8.36 -19.62 29.09
C ASN A 711 -9.36 -18.65 29.74
N TYR A 712 -8.92 -17.41 29.93
CA TYR A 712 -9.74 -16.34 30.50
C TYR A 712 -10.33 -15.43 29.40
N LEU A 713 -11.42 -14.78 29.75
CA LEU A 713 -11.83 -13.53 29.12
C LEU A 713 -11.47 -12.38 30.05
N ASP A 714 -10.92 -11.32 29.48
CA ASP A 714 -10.48 -10.12 30.19
C ASP A 714 -11.27 -8.93 29.62
N LEU A 715 -12.24 -8.44 30.39
CA LEU A 715 -13.09 -7.31 30.00
C LEU A 715 -12.48 -6.00 30.52
N VAL A 716 -12.36 -5.03 29.63
CA VAL A 716 -11.70 -3.75 29.87
C VAL A 716 -12.56 -2.63 29.32
N ILE A 717 -12.95 -1.70 30.19
CA ILE A 717 -13.68 -0.50 29.79
C ILE A 717 -12.70 0.44 29.10
N PHE A 718 -13.09 0.96 27.95
CA PHE A 718 -12.48 2.14 27.38
C PHE A 718 -13.29 3.36 27.82
N ASP A 719 -12.74 4.23 28.67
CA ASP A 719 -13.52 5.35 29.22
C ASP A 719 -13.47 6.63 28.37
N ALA A 720 -14.27 7.62 28.77
CA ALA A 720 -14.32 8.93 28.11
C ALA A 720 -13.05 9.78 28.24
N GLN A 721 -12.09 9.39 29.08
CA GLN A 721 -10.76 9.99 29.19
C GLN A 721 -9.72 9.20 28.37
N HIS A 722 -10.19 8.29 27.53
CA HIS A 722 -9.39 7.37 26.72
C HIS A 722 -8.50 6.44 27.56
N LYS A 723 -8.94 6.04 28.76
CA LYS A 723 -8.25 5.08 29.61
C LYS A 723 -8.81 3.67 29.48
N LEU A 724 -7.90 2.70 29.56
CA LEU A 724 -8.21 1.29 29.62
C LEU A 724 -8.31 0.86 31.08
N VAL A 725 -9.53 0.66 31.56
CA VAL A 725 -9.84 0.33 32.96
C VAL A 725 -10.23 -1.14 33.06
N PRO A 726 -9.49 -1.98 33.82
CA PRO A 726 -9.90 -3.36 34.06
C PRO A 726 -11.30 -3.40 34.69
N ALA A 727 -12.20 -4.21 34.14
CA ALA A 727 -13.57 -4.32 34.61
C ALA A 727 -13.85 -5.69 35.24
N ASP A 728 -14.03 -6.72 34.42
CA ASP A 728 -14.30 -8.08 34.88
C ASP A 728 -13.44 -9.11 34.16
N ARG A 729 -13.32 -10.30 34.76
CA ARG A 729 -12.54 -11.40 34.23
C ARG A 729 -12.93 -12.72 34.84
N TRP A 730 -13.08 -13.71 33.99
CA TRP A 730 -13.42 -15.05 34.43
C TRP A 730 -12.77 -16.10 33.54
N GLN A 731 -12.51 -17.26 34.13
CA GLN A 731 -12.04 -18.41 33.39
C GLN A 731 -13.22 -19.03 32.66
N VAL A 732 -13.08 -19.23 31.35
CA VAL A 732 -14.17 -19.79 30.54
C VAL A 732 -14.26 -21.31 30.71
N PHE A 733 -13.11 -21.99 30.85
CA PHE A 733 -13.06 -23.41 31.16
C PHE A 733 -11.75 -23.81 31.84
N GLU A 734 -11.82 -24.86 32.65
CA GLU A 734 -10.65 -25.52 33.23
C GLU A 734 -10.23 -26.72 32.37
N GLN A 735 -8.99 -26.73 31.90
CA GLN A 735 -8.44 -27.88 31.19
C GLN A 735 -7.83 -28.87 32.20
N LYS A 736 -8.41 -30.08 32.33
CA LYS A 736 -7.78 -31.17 33.09
C LYS A 736 -6.66 -31.79 32.24
N SER A 737 -5.42 -31.63 32.69
CA SER A 737 -4.16 -31.94 32.02
C SER A 737 -3.87 -33.45 31.83
N PHE A 738 -4.71 -34.17 31.08
CA PHE A 738 -4.47 -35.58 30.71
C PHE A 738 -4.31 -35.85 29.20
N ARG A 739 -4.48 -34.85 28.33
CA ARG A 739 -4.11 -34.94 26.90
C ARG A 739 -3.19 -33.78 26.55
N GLY A 740 -2.01 -34.10 26.03
CA GLY A 740 -0.97 -33.14 25.68
C GLY A 740 -1.39 -32.20 24.54
N ARG A 741 -0.62 -31.10 24.42
CA ARG A 741 -0.74 -29.94 23.53
C ARG A 741 -0.60 -30.24 22.02
N GLY A 742 -1.20 -31.34 21.55
CA GLY A 742 -1.08 -31.81 20.16
C GLY A 742 -2.17 -31.24 19.25
N GLY A 743 -1.98 -30.01 18.77
CA GLY A 743 -2.63 -29.52 17.54
C GLY A 743 -3.97 -28.79 17.65
N GLU A 744 -4.51 -28.49 18.84
CA GLU A 744 -5.70 -27.65 19.00
C GLU A 744 -5.33 -26.14 18.95
N SER A 745 -6.15 -25.35 18.26
CA SER A 745 -6.08 -23.88 18.23
C SER A 745 -6.21 -23.26 19.62
N ALA A 746 -5.67 -22.05 19.82
CA ALA A 746 -5.81 -21.33 21.08
C ALA A 746 -7.29 -21.06 21.41
N GLU A 747 -7.66 -21.16 22.69
CA GLU A 747 -9.03 -21.02 23.19
C GLU A 747 -9.03 -20.03 24.36
N PRO A 748 -10.14 -19.29 24.61
CA PRO A 748 -11.31 -19.12 23.76
C PRO A 748 -10.96 -18.58 22.37
N ARG A 749 -11.69 -19.01 21.33
CA ARG A 749 -11.29 -18.77 19.92
C ARG A 749 -11.76 -17.44 19.37
N GLU A 750 -13.04 -17.15 19.51
CA GLU A 750 -13.71 -16.02 18.88
C GLU A 750 -14.77 -15.49 19.84
N ALA A 751 -15.07 -14.19 19.76
CA ALA A 751 -16.12 -13.57 20.54
C ALA A 751 -16.81 -12.47 19.72
N VAL A 752 -18.12 -12.32 19.91
CA VAL A 752 -18.95 -11.27 19.32
C VAL A 752 -19.83 -10.70 20.43
N VAL A 753 -20.09 -9.39 20.37
CA VAL A 753 -20.99 -8.67 21.26
C VAL A 753 -22.23 -8.28 20.47
N ALA A 754 -23.40 -8.74 20.88
CA ALA A 754 -24.68 -8.43 20.25
C ALA A 754 -25.84 -8.76 21.19
N ASP A 755 -26.94 -8.01 21.12
CA ASP A 755 -28.20 -8.37 21.78
C ASP A 755 -28.82 -9.61 21.11
N VAL A 756 -28.71 -10.77 21.76
CA VAL A 756 -29.35 -12.02 21.35
C VAL A 756 -30.47 -12.44 22.32
N THR A 757 -30.81 -11.58 23.27
CA THR A 757 -31.94 -11.79 24.18
C THR A 757 -33.18 -10.99 23.81
N GLY A 758 -33.01 -9.93 23.02
CA GLY A 758 -34.04 -9.00 22.60
C GLY A 758 -34.47 -8.04 23.72
N ASP A 759 -33.68 -7.89 24.77
CA ASP A 759 -33.98 -7.00 25.90
C ASP A 759 -33.35 -5.60 25.74
N GLY A 760 -32.64 -5.37 24.63
CA GLY A 760 -31.93 -4.14 24.33
C GLY A 760 -30.55 -4.06 24.96
N LYS A 761 -30.07 -5.12 25.64
CA LYS A 761 -28.75 -5.23 26.23
C LYS A 761 -27.84 -6.10 25.37
N ASN A 762 -26.59 -5.70 25.23
CA ASN A 762 -25.65 -6.45 24.42
C ASN A 762 -25.10 -7.63 25.22
N ASP A 763 -25.29 -8.83 24.68
CA ASP A 763 -24.78 -10.05 25.27
C ASP A 763 -23.38 -10.38 24.75
N LEU A 764 -22.67 -11.24 25.47
CA LEU A 764 -21.37 -11.73 25.04
C LEU A 764 -21.48 -13.18 24.52
N ILE A 765 -21.14 -13.38 23.24
CA ILE A 765 -21.17 -14.67 22.57
C ILE A 765 -19.73 -15.14 22.31
N VAL A 766 -19.39 -16.35 22.74
CA VAL A 766 -18.00 -16.87 22.70
C VAL A 766 -17.97 -18.28 22.13
N VAL A 767 -17.06 -18.51 21.18
CA VAL A 767 -16.80 -19.85 20.63
C VAL A 767 -15.72 -20.55 21.44
N VAL A 768 -16.05 -21.73 21.97
CA VAL A 768 -15.12 -22.60 22.72
C VAL A 768 -15.31 -24.05 22.30
N HIS A 769 -14.25 -24.70 21.83
CA HIS A 769 -14.23 -26.12 21.44
C HIS A 769 -15.26 -26.52 20.37
N ASP A 770 -16.40 -27.07 20.79
CA ASP A 770 -17.52 -27.49 19.96
C ASP A 770 -18.81 -26.75 20.30
N ARG A 771 -18.71 -25.61 21.00
CA ARG A 771 -19.83 -24.91 21.63
C ARG A 771 -19.79 -23.42 21.36
N ILE A 772 -20.99 -22.86 21.36
CA ILE A 772 -21.23 -21.43 21.52
C ILE A 772 -21.70 -21.20 22.96
N LEU A 773 -21.06 -20.28 23.66
CA LEU A 773 -21.45 -19.82 24.97
C LEU A 773 -22.06 -18.42 24.81
N VAL A 774 -23.28 -18.23 25.26
CA VAL A 774 -23.90 -16.90 25.35
C VAL A 774 -23.93 -16.50 26.80
N TYR A 775 -23.39 -15.34 27.13
CA TYR A 775 -23.43 -14.72 28.45
C TYR A 775 -24.44 -13.57 28.38
N PRO A 776 -25.71 -13.79 28.78
CA PRO A 776 -26.71 -12.74 28.77
C PRO A 776 -26.38 -11.65 29.77
N GLN A 777 -26.52 -10.40 29.37
CA GLN A 777 -26.35 -9.27 30.28
C GLN A 777 -27.61 -9.08 31.16
N GLU A 778 -27.43 -8.76 32.46
CA GLU A 778 -28.53 -8.54 33.42
C GLU A 778 -28.95 -7.09 33.61
#